data_AF-A0A5J5R054-F1
#
_entry.id   AF-A0A5J5R054-F1
#
_cell.length_a   1.000
_cell.length_b   1.000
_cell.length_c   1.000
_cell.angle_alpha   90.00
_cell.angle_beta   90.00
_cell.angle_gamma   90.00
#
_symmetry.space_group_name_H-M   'P 1'
#
loop_
_entity.id
_entity.type
_entity.pdbx_description
1 polymer ?
#
loop_
_entity_poly.entity_id
_entity_poly.type
_entity_poly.pdbx_seq_one_letter_code
_entity_poly.pdbx_strand_id
1 'polypeptide(L)'
;MLRLWRLRRVSALFSRLEKDKNYNYFWVRCAKLVCVTLFAVHCAGCFYYLIAAQYHDPERTWIGASLGENFHEQSLSIRYVTSMYWSITTLTTVGYGDLHPVNTREMIFDIFYMLFNLGLTAYLIGNMTNLVVHGTSRTRRFRDTIQAATSFAQRNQLPPRLQDQMLAHLCLKFRTDSEGLQQQETLDALPKAIRSSISHYLFYSLMDKVYLFRGVSNDLLFQLVSEMKAEYFPPKEDIILQNEAPTDFYILVTGAVDLVILKNGVEQVVGEANTGDICGEIGVLCYRPQLFTIRTKRLCQLLRLNRTTFLNIIQANVGDGTIIMNNLLQHLKDMNDPIMQGVLIETENMLARGRMDLPLNLCFAALRGDDLLLHQLLKRGLDPNESDNSGRTALHIAASKGSENCVLLLLDYGADPNSKDSEGSVPLWEAMLAGHDKVAQLLKDNGGNINAGDVGHFACTAAEQNNLYLLKEIVRYGGDVTCPRNNGYTALHVAVCEDNIEIVKFLLEQGADIDQPDVHHWTPRDLAEQQGHEEIKMIFESSKEKKPQSVMPVPEKQQTRYLGRFTSEPVILPAETTETDGSWSQSRRRRRTSNFHNSLFGVMSSARNVESDLLLSVNQPKAVKHSVVNSARVVISCPEKGETTGKLILLPGSFQELLDIGAKKFGIFGAKIMCYGAEIDDVEVITDGDHLVFVSDDEMLQETNNQSS
;
A
#
# COMPACT_ATOMS: atom_id res chain seq x y z
N MET A 1 27.99 20.16 64.52
CA MET A 1 27.78 19.59 63.17
C MET A 1 26.62 18.59 63.06
N LEU A 2 26.50 17.55 63.89
CA LEU A 2 25.49 16.47 63.71
C LEU A 2 24.03 16.89 63.40
N ARG A 3 23.58 18.08 63.82
CA ARG A 3 22.25 18.65 63.45
C ARG A 3 22.02 18.72 61.93
N LEU A 4 23.08 18.83 61.11
CA LEU A 4 23.02 18.87 59.65
C LEU A 4 22.41 17.61 59.01
N TRP A 5 22.40 16.46 59.70
CA TRP A 5 21.71 15.23 59.24
C TRP A 5 20.22 15.48 58.89
N ARG A 6 19.60 16.49 59.51
CA ARG A 6 18.22 16.90 59.22
C ARG A 6 18.01 17.40 57.78
N LEU A 7 19.06 17.86 57.09
CA LEU A 7 19.01 18.31 55.69
C LEU A 7 18.61 17.19 54.71
N ARG A 8 18.70 15.92 55.10
CA ARG A 8 18.16 14.79 54.32
C ARG A 8 16.67 14.98 53.97
N ARG A 9 15.90 15.68 54.82
CA ARG A 9 14.49 16.05 54.55
C ARG A 9 14.34 17.02 53.36
N VAL A 10 15.26 17.97 53.20
CA VAL A 10 15.26 18.94 52.11
C VAL A 10 15.65 18.27 50.79
N SER A 11 16.65 17.37 50.82
CA SER A 11 17.02 16.56 49.65
C SER A 11 15.85 15.66 49.18
N ALA A 12 15.15 15.01 50.12
CA ALA A 12 13.95 14.22 49.83
C ALA A 12 12.79 15.07 49.28
N LEU A 13 12.61 16.31 49.76
CA LEU A 13 11.62 17.25 49.22
C LEU A 13 11.91 17.60 47.76
N PHE A 14 13.16 17.97 47.42
CA PHE A 14 13.54 18.24 46.03
C PHE A 14 13.35 16.99 45.14
N SER A 15 13.73 15.80 45.61
CA SER A 15 13.52 14.56 44.85
C SER A 15 12.04 14.19 44.64
N ARG A 16 11.14 14.65 45.52
CA ARG A 16 9.69 14.55 45.32
C ARG A 16 9.18 15.60 44.31
N LEU A 17 9.60 16.85 44.44
CA LEU A 17 9.20 17.94 43.53
C LEU A 17 9.71 17.72 42.10
N GLU A 18 10.89 17.12 41.92
CA GLU A 18 11.44 16.71 40.62
C GLU A 18 10.60 15.62 39.91
N LYS A 19 9.70 14.94 40.62
CA LYS A 19 8.82 13.88 40.11
C LYS A 19 7.34 14.29 40.07
N ASP A 20 6.99 15.46 40.59
CA ASP A 20 5.61 15.93 40.68
C ASP A 20 5.24 16.72 39.43
N LYS A 21 4.31 16.18 38.63
CA LYS A 21 3.88 16.76 37.34
C LYS A 21 3.37 18.19 37.42
N ASN A 22 3.01 18.67 38.62
CA ASN A 22 2.48 20.01 38.83
C ASN A 22 3.59 21.08 38.96
N TYR A 23 4.86 20.68 39.01
CA TYR A 23 6.01 21.58 39.14
C TYR A 23 6.91 21.52 37.91
N ASN A 24 7.41 22.68 37.47
CA ASN A 24 8.37 22.74 36.37
C ASN A 24 9.75 22.26 36.83
N TYR A 25 10.15 21.08 36.35
CA TYR A 25 11.42 20.41 36.59
C TYR A 25 12.66 21.32 36.44
N PHE A 26 12.68 22.22 35.45
CA PHE A 26 13.78 23.17 35.23
C PHE A 26 13.96 24.08 36.46
N TRP A 27 12.89 24.74 36.90
CA TRP A 27 12.93 25.66 38.04
C TRP A 27 13.22 24.95 39.36
N VAL A 28 12.67 23.75 39.58
CA VAL A 28 12.97 22.93 40.77
C VAL A 28 14.47 22.58 40.82
N ARG A 29 15.07 22.16 39.70
CA ARG A 29 16.49 21.79 39.64
C ARG A 29 17.40 23.02 39.76
N CYS A 30 17.05 24.16 39.16
CA CYS A 30 17.75 25.43 39.37
C CYS A 30 17.72 25.88 40.84
N ALA A 31 16.54 25.87 41.48
CA ALA A 31 16.38 26.25 42.89
C ALA A 31 17.22 25.34 43.82
N LYS A 32 17.23 24.03 43.57
CA LYS A 32 18.06 23.04 44.31
C LYS A 32 19.55 23.39 44.25
N LEU A 33 20.06 23.75 43.06
CA LEU A 33 21.47 24.10 42.86
C LEU A 33 21.83 25.42 43.57
N VAL A 34 20.96 26.43 43.49
CA VAL A 34 21.12 27.70 44.22
C VAL A 34 21.09 27.49 45.74
N CYS A 35 20.23 26.61 46.25
CA CYS A 35 20.24 26.26 47.68
C CYS A 35 21.55 25.59 48.11
N VAL A 36 22.15 24.75 47.27
CA VAL A 36 23.44 24.09 47.56
C VAL A 36 24.60 25.10 47.56
N THR A 37 24.66 26.02 46.59
CA THR A 37 25.74 27.02 46.55
C THR A 37 25.66 28.02 47.70
N LEU A 38 24.48 28.56 48.00
CA LEU A 38 24.27 29.47 49.12
C LEU A 38 24.62 28.79 50.46
N PHE A 39 24.29 27.51 50.63
CA PHE A 39 24.67 26.75 51.82
C PHE A 39 26.19 26.52 51.92
N ALA A 40 26.86 26.25 50.80
CA ALA A 40 28.31 26.07 50.76
C ALA A 40 29.07 27.35 51.14
N VAL A 41 28.72 28.50 50.54
CA VAL A 41 29.28 29.83 50.87
C VAL A 41 29.03 30.17 52.34
N HIS A 42 27.80 29.97 52.82
CA HIS A 42 27.46 30.24 54.22
C HIS A 42 28.33 29.41 55.18
N CYS A 43 28.50 28.11 54.92
CA CYS A 43 29.33 27.26 55.77
C CYS A 43 30.80 27.67 55.73
N ALA A 44 31.37 27.86 54.55
CA ALA A 44 32.79 28.19 54.39
C ALA A 44 33.14 29.56 54.98
N GLY A 45 32.36 30.61 54.73
CA GLY A 45 32.54 31.91 55.38
C GLY A 45 32.45 31.84 56.91
N CYS A 46 31.54 31.05 57.46
CA CYS A 46 31.49 30.82 58.91
C CYS A 46 32.70 30.04 59.45
N PHE A 47 33.28 29.10 58.68
CA PHE A 47 34.52 28.42 59.05
C PHE A 47 35.75 29.33 58.98
N TYR A 48 35.88 30.14 57.92
CA TYR A 48 36.93 31.16 57.79
C TYR A 48 36.92 32.15 58.97
N TYR A 49 35.74 32.62 59.40
CA TYR A 49 35.62 33.45 60.60
C TYR A 49 36.01 32.69 61.88
N LEU A 50 35.56 31.44 62.03
CA LEU A 50 35.86 30.62 63.21
C LEU A 50 37.35 30.32 63.36
N ILE A 51 38.08 30.10 62.26
CA ILE A 51 39.53 29.84 62.28
C ILE A 51 40.29 31.08 62.75
N ALA A 52 39.96 32.26 62.21
CA ALA A 52 40.57 33.52 62.62
C ALA A 52 40.24 33.87 64.08
N ALA A 53 38.97 33.77 64.49
CA ALA A 53 38.51 34.07 65.84
C ALA A 53 38.96 33.05 66.92
N GLN A 54 39.66 31.98 66.53
CA GLN A 54 40.32 31.00 67.41
C GLN A 54 41.85 30.98 67.25
N TYR A 55 42.42 31.92 66.50
CA TYR A 55 43.87 32.10 66.41
C TYR A 55 44.39 32.93 67.60
N HIS A 56 45.68 32.84 67.91
CA HIS A 56 46.27 33.51 69.08
C HIS A 56 46.60 34.98 68.81
N ASP A 57 47.20 35.26 67.65
CA ASP A 57 47.64 36.60 67.25
C ASP A 57 46.58 37.20 66.29
N PRO A 58 45.73 38.15 66.69
CA PRO A 58 44.62 38.62 65.86
C PRO A 58 45.08 39.27 64.55
N GLU A 59 46.20 40.02 64.56
CA GLU A 59 46.83 40.58 63.36
C GLU A 59 47.14 39.54 62.28
N ARG A 60 47.48 38.30 62.68
CA ARG A 60 48.01 37.26 61.79
C ARG A 60 46.89 36.40 61.22
N THR A 61 45.78 37.04 60.87
CA THR A 61 44.58 36.44 60.28
C THR A 61 44.09 37.26 59.10
N TRP A 62 43.42 36.61 58.15
CA TRP A 62 42.84 37.25 56.96
C TRP A 62 41.95 38.47 57.27
N ILE A 63 41.26 38.47 58.42
CA ILE A 63 40.36 39.54 58.85
C ILE A 63 41.08 40.60 59.70
N GLY A 64 42.01 40.22 60.58
CA GLY A 64 42.79 41.18 61.37
C GLY A 64 43.69 42.05 60.49
N ALA A 65 44.28 41.46 59.44
CA ALA A 65 45.10 42.18 58.47
C ALA A 65 44.33 43.22 57.63
N SER A 66 43.00 43.15 57.54
CA SER A 66 42.16 44.04 56.73
C SER A 66 41.23 44.95 57.55
N LEU A 67 40.78 44.52 58.73
CA LEU A 67 39.86 45.24 59.63
C LEU A 67 40.53 45.75 60.93
N GLY A 68 41.81 45.40 61.17
CA GLY A 68 42.56 45.73 62.38
C GLY A 68 42.31 44.77 63.55
N GLU A 69 43.16 44.86 64.58
CA GLU A 69 43.13 44.00 65.78
C GLU A 69 41.73 43.91 66.42
N ASN A 70 41.05 45.06 66.53
CA ASN A 70 39.73 45.17 67.17
C ASN A 70 38.56 44.69 66.28
N PHE A 71 38.78 43.83 65.29
CA PHE A 71 37.69 43.17 64.56
C PHE A 71 36.75 42.37 65.49
N HIS A 72 37.22 41.99 66.69
CA HIS A 72 36.44 41.41 67.76
C HIS A 72 35.43 42.36 68.43
N GLU A 73 35.49 43.67 68.17
CA GLU A 73 34.56 44.70 68.69
C GLU A 73 33.52 45.15 67.64
N GLN A 74 33.82 45.01 66.34
CA GLN A 74 32.95 45.48 65.25
C GLN A 74 31.58 44.76 65.22
N SER A 75 30.56 45.38 64.60
CA SER A 75 29.22 44.77 64.52
C SER A 75 29.21 43.39 63.83
N LEU A 76 28.34 42.49 64.29
CA LEU A 76 28.24 41.11 63.75
C LEU A 76 27.92 41.09 62.25
N SER A 77 27.12 42.06 61.78
CA SER A 77 26.76 42.21 60.36
C SER A 77 27.99 42.50 59.50
N ILE A 78 28.90 43.38 59.93
CA ILE A 78 30.15 43.65 59.19
C ILE A 78 31.00 42.37 59.10
N ARG A 79 31.31 41.75 60.25
CA ARG A 79 32.12 40.51 60.29
C ARG A 79 31.53 39.41 59.40
N TYR A 80 30.21 39.20 59.46
CA TYR A 80 29.51 38.22 58.64
C TYR A 80 29.56 38.56 57.15
N VAL A 81 29.30 39.82 56.76
CA VAL A 81 29.35 40.26 55.36
C VAL A 81 30.76 40.11 54.79
N THR A 82 31.82 40.52 55.51
CA THR A 82 33.22 40.35 55.05
C THR A 82 33.58 38.86 54.90
N SER A 83 33.10 38.00 55.80
CA SER A 83 33.31 36.53 55.74
C SER A 83 32.54 35.86 54.60
N MET A 84 31.31 36.32 54.32
CA MET A 84 30.54 35.86 53.15
C MET A 84 31.17 36.34 51.85
N TYR A 85 31.66 37.58 51.81
CA TYR A 85 32.36 38.19 50.67
C TYR A 85 33.61 37.39 50.29
N TRP A 86 34.50 37.09 51.25
CA TRP A 86 35.67 36.25 50.97
C TRP A 86 35.28 34.85 50.46
N SER A 87 34.27 34.24 51.09
CA SER A 87 33.81 32.90 50.71
C SER A 87 33.17 32.84 49.31
N ILE A 88 32.44 33.88 48.88
CA ILE A 88 31.89 33.94 47.52
C ILE A 88 32.98 34.27 46.48
N THR A 89 33.90 35.21 46.74
CA THR A 89 34.97 35.56 45.77
C THR A 89 35.92 34.39 45.49
N THR A 90 36.15 33.52 46.48
CA THR A 90 36.92 32.27 46.32
C THR A 90 36.08 31.14 45.69
N LEU A 91 34.75 31.08 45.91
CA LEU A 91 33.88 30.11 45.20
C LEU A 91 33.71 30.45 43.72
N THR A 92 33.52 31.72 43.38
CA THR A 92 33.38 32.18 41.99
C THR A 92 34.72 32.32 41.27
N THR A 93 35.83 31.92 41.91
CA THR A 93 37.20 31.99 41.37
C THR A 93 37.59 33.39 40.85
N VAL A 94 37.12 34.45 41.53
CA VAL A 94 37.39 35.85 41.17
C VAL A 94 38.67 36.36 41.85
N GLY A 95 38.86 36.03 43.14
CA GLY A 95 40.14 36.18 43.85
C GLY A 95 40.81 37.56 43.76
N TYR A 96 40.17 38.62 44.23
CA TYR A 96 40.72 39.99 44.18
C TYR A 96 42.04 40.19 44.94
N GLY A 97 42.39 39.31 45.88
CA GLY A 97 43.62 39.36 46.68
C GLY A 97 43.60 40.31 47.88
N ASP A 98 42.53 41.11 48.00
CA ASP A 98 42.21 41.96 49.15
C ASP A 98 42.06 41.17 50.46
N LEU A 99 41.49 39.97 50.39
CA LEU A 99 41.40 39.01 51.48
C LEU A 99 42.09 37.70 51.08
N HIS A 100 43.09 37.30 51.86
CA HIS A 100 43.94 36.14 51.62
C HIS A 100 44.35 35.47 52.94
N PRO A 101 44.67 34.16 52.94
CA PRO A 101 45.04 33.45 54.17
C PRO A 101 46.43 33.89 54.67
N VAL A 102 46.53 34.31 55.93
CA VAL A 102 47.75 34.85 56.53
C VAL A 102 48.51 33.81 57.35
N ASN A 103 47.78 32.96 58.09
CA ASN A 103 48.39 31.89 58.89
C ASN A 103 48.24 30.50 58.22
N THR A 104 49.06 29.55 58.68
CA THR A 104 49.13 28.19 58.11
C THR A 104 47.82 27.39 58.25
N ARG A 105 46.96 27.70 59.23
CA ARG A 105 45.65 27.05 59.38
C ARG A 105 44.66 27.52 58.32
N GLU A 106 44.63 28.84 58.07
CA GLU A 106 43.86 29.43 56.98
C GLU A 106 44.33 28.90 55.62
N MET A 107 45.64 28.86 55.37
CA MET A 107 46.20 28.33 54.10
C MET A 107 45.79 26.87 53.85
N ILE A 108 45.84 26.00 54.87
CA ILE A 108 45.41 24.60 54.74
C ILE A 108 43.90 24.50 54.46
N PHE A 109 43.07 25.28 55.16
CA PHE A 109 41.62 25.29 54.91
C PHE A 109 41.29 25.81 53.50
N ASP A 110 41.99 26.85 53.04
CA ASP A 110 41.79 27.47 51.74
C ASP A 110 42.14 26.52 50.59
N ILE A 111 43.21 25.71 50.72
CA ILE A 111 43.54 24.63 49.77
C ILE A 111 42.39 23.61 49.65
N PHE A 112 41.81 23.19 50.78
CA PHE A 112 40.66 22.27 50.76
C PHE A 112 39.39 22.92 50.20
N TYR A 113 39.15 24.20 50.47
CA TYR A 113 37.99 24.93 49.94
C TYR A 113 38.12 25.17 48.43
N MET A 114 39.28 25.58 47.92
CA MET A 114 39.54 25.69 46.48
C MET A 114 39.33 24.36 45.74
N LEU A 115 39.82 23.24 46.31
CA LEU A 115 39.60 21.91 45.73
C LEU A 115 38.10 21.53 45.70
N PHE A 116 37.36 21.86 46.77
CA PHE A 116 35.91 21.69 46.81
C PHE A 116 35.19 22.58 45.79
N ASN A 117 35.61 23.84 45.63
CA ASN A 117 35.03 24.79 44.69
C ASN A 117 35.23 24.35 43.23
N LEU A 118 36.38 23.76 42.90
CA LEU A 118 36.61 23.15 41.58
C LEU A 118 35.60 22.02 41.28
N GLY A 119 35.33 21.17 42.27
CA GLY A 119 34.29 20.13 42.14
C GLY A 119 32.87 20.69 42.04
N LEU A 120 32.54 21.70 42.86
CA LEU A 120 31.20 22.31 42.89
C LEU A 120 30.91 23.12 41.60
N THR A 121 31.87 23.88 41.09
CA THR A 121 31.73 24.63 39.83
C THR A 121 31.56 23.70 38.64
N ALA A 122 32.36 22.63 38.53
CA ALA A 122 32.18 21.59 37.51
C ALA A 122 30.80 20.93 37.60
N TYR A 123 30.32 20.61 38.80
CA TYR A 123 28.97 20.06 39.03
C TYR A 123 27.86 21.03 38.59
N LEU A 124 27.98 22.33 38.88
CA LEU A 124 27.02 23.35 38.44
C LEU A 124 26.97 23.46 36.92
N ILE A 125 28.14 23.55 36.27
CA ILE A 125 28.26 23.62 34.80
C ILE A 125 27.63 22.38 34.16
N GLY A 126 27.95 21.18 34.63
CA GLY A 126 27.37 19.94 34.10
C GLY A 126 25.84 19.89 34.22
N ASN A 127 25.27 20.36 35.33
CA ASN A 127 23.82 20.43 35.50
C ASN A 127 23.15 21.49 34.61
N MET A 128 23.75 22.68 34.48
CA MET A 128 23.23 23.75 33.61
C MET A 128 23.29 23.34 32.14
N THR A 129 24.40 22.77 31.69
CA THR A 129 24.55 22.23 30.32
C THR A 129 23.47 21.19 30.01
N ASN A 130 23.20 20.26 30.94
CA ASN A 130 22.15 19.26 30.76
C ASN A 130 20.75 19.89 30.63
N LEU A 131 20.42 20.88 31.47
CA LEU A 131 19.15 21.61 31.39
C LEU A 131 18.99 22.38 30.07
N VAL A 132 20.06 23.04 29.59
CA VAL A 132 20.06 23.77 28.30
C VAL A 132 19.93 22.81 27.12
N VAL A 133 20.63 21.68 27.13
CA VAL A 133 20.52 20.63 26.10
C VAL A 133 19.10 20.07 26.05
N HIS A 134 18.48 19.74 27.19
CA HIS A 134 17.08 19.31 27.22
C HIS A 134 16.13 20.39 26.70
N GLY A 135 16.25 21.64 27.16
CA GLY A 135 15.37 22.74 26.74
C GLY A 135 15.46 23.09 25.25
N THR A 136 16.61 22.89 24.61
CA THR A 136 16.83 23.16 23.18
C THR A 136 16.65 21.94 22.27
N SER A 137 16.60 20.73 22.82
CA SER A 137 16.59 19.45 22.09
C SER A 137 15.52 19.35 21.01
N ARG A 138 14.28 19.80 21.27
CA ARG A 138 13.15 19.72 20.33
C ARG A 138 13.40 20.57 19.08
N THR A 139 13.79 21.83 19.26
CA THR A 139 14.09 22.78 18.17
C THR A 139 15.35 22.38 17.41
N ARG A 140 16.33 21.76 18.09
CA ARG A 140 17.51 21.18 17.44
C ARG A 140 17.13 20.03 16.52
N ARG A 141 16.43 19.00 17.03
CA ARG A 141 15.99 17.84 16.23
C ARG A 141 15.24 18.27 14.98
N PHE A 142 14.33 19.24 15.09
CA PHE A 142 13.63 19.80 13.93
C PHE A 142 14.57 20.37 12.87
N ARG A 143 15.54 21.20 13.27
CA ARG A 143 16.54 21.75 12.34
C ARG A 143 17.41 20.65 11.72
N ASP A 144 17.82 19.67 12.51
CA ASP A 144 18.59 18.52 12.04
C ASP A 144 17.78 17.71 10.98
N THR A 145 16.47 17.51 11.19
CA THR A 145 15.56 16.85 10.22
C THR A 145 15.35 17.69 8.96
N ILE A 146 15.06 18.99 9.08
CA ILE A 146 14.88 19.90 7.94
C ILE A 146 16.16 20.00 7.10
N GLN A 147 17.33 20.05 7.74
CA GLN A 147 18.61 20.04 7.05
C GLN A 147 18.83 18.72 6.30
N ALA A 148 18.55 17.58 6.93
CA ALA A 148 18.67 16.27 6.27
C ALA A 148 17.74 16.14 5.04
N ALA A 149 16.48 16.58 5.16
CA ALA A 149 15.52 16.60 4.05
C ALA A 149 15.97 17.54 2.92
N THR A 150 16.46 18.73 3.26
CA THR A 150 17.00 19.70 2.28
C THR A 150 18.22 19.13 1.55
N SER A 151 19.17 18.51 2.27
CA SER A 151 20.34 17.87 1.67
C SER A 151 19.97 16.66 0.79
N PHE A 152 18.95 15.89 1.15
CA PHE A 152 18.40 14.82 0.31
C PHE A 152 17.82 15.38 -1.00
N ALA A 153 16.98 16.43 -0.90
CA ALA A 153 16.37 17.07 -2.07
C ALA A 153 17.42 17.65 -3.04
N GLN A 154 18.43 18.35 -2.52
CA GLN A 154 19.51 18.93 -3.31
C GLN A 154 20.38 17.84 -3.96
N ARG A 155 20.75 16.79 -3.21
CA ARG A 155 21.57 15.68 -3.73
C ARG A 155 20.88 14.93 -4.88
N ASN A 156 19.56 14.80 -4.82
CA ASN A 156 18.75 14.11 -5.82
C ASN A 156 18.12 15.06 -6.85
N GLN A 157 18.49 16.35 -6.86
CA GLN A 157 18.04 17.37 -7.81
C GLN A 157 16.51 17.47 -7.93
N LEU A 158 15.78 17.30 -6.83
CA LEU A 158 14.30 17.27 -6.85
C LEU A 158 13.71 18.61 -7.34
N PRO A 159 12.66 18.61 -8.19
CA PRO A 159 11.95 19.83 -8.59
C PRO A 159 11.50 20.68 -7.39
N PRO A 160 11.54 22.03 -7.47
CA PRO A 160 11.29 22.91 -6.33
C PRO A 160 9.91 22.69 -5.68
N ARG A 161 8.86 22.41 -6.46
CA ARG A 161 7.52 22.06 -5.95
C ARG A 161 7.55 20.90 -4.96
N LEU A 162 8.35 19.85 -5.21
CA LEU A 162 8.48 18.70 -4.30
C LEU A 162 9.32 19.05 -3.06
N GLN A 163 10.31 19.95 -3.19
CA GLN A 163 11.05 20.46 -2.03
C GLN A 163 10.14 21.26 -1.12
N ASP A 164 9.34 22.17 -1.69
CA ASP A 164 8.37 23.01 -0.96
C ASP A 164 7.29 22.16 -0.26
N GLN A 165 6.72 21.16 -0.96
CA GLN A 165 5.75 20.23 -0.36
C GLN A 165 6.37 19.44 0.81
N MET A 166 7.55 18.83 0.62
CA MET A 166 8.24 18.07 1.67
C MET A 166 8.61 18.94 2.89
N LEU A 167 9.07 20.17 2.67
CA LEU A 167 9.40 21.11 3.75
C LEU A 167 8.14 21.64 4.45
N ALA A 168 7.06 21.91 3.72
CA ALA A 168 5.77 22.30 4.29
C ALA A 168 5.18 21.20 5.19
N HIS A 169 5.22 19.94 4.75
CA HIS A 169 4.82 18.79 5.56
C HIS A 169 5.62 18.70 6.86
N LEU A 170 6.96 18.75 6.77
CA LEU A 170 7.84 18.68 7.95
C LEU A 170 7.66 19.87 8.90
N CYS A 171 7.37 21.07 8.37
CA CYS A 171 7.07 22.25 9.19
C CYS A 171 5.69 22.17 9.85
N LEU A 172 4.66 21.62 9.17
CA LEU A 172 3.36 21.37 9.79
C LEU A 172 3.46 20.31 10.88
N LYS A 173 4.12 19.18 10.60
CA LYS A 173 4.34 18.11 11.57
C LYS A 173 5.07 18.62 12.82
N PHE A 174 6.16 19.37 12.63
CA PHE A 174 6.80 20.02 13.76
C PHE A 174 5.86 20.98 14.48
N ARG A 175 5.00 21.72 13.78
CA ARG A 175 4.06 22.64 14.42
C ARG A 175 3.03 21.87 15.28
N THR A 176 2.42 20.81 14.77
CA THR A 176 1.49 19.96 15.55
C THR A 176 2.20 19.35 16.75
N ASP A 177 3.39 18.77 16.56
CA ASP A 177 4.24 18.26 17.64
C ASP A 177 4.62 19.38 18.65
N SER A 178 4.76 20.63 18.16
CA SER A 178 5.20 21.76 18.98
C SER A 178 4.11 22.32 19.89
N GLU A 179 2.87 22.32 19.42
CA GLU A 179 1.64 22.75 20.11
C GLU A 179 1.10 21.67 21.07
N GLY A 180 1.71 20.47 21.06
CA GLY A 180 1.41 19.38 22.00
C GLY A 180 0.70 18.19 21.37
N LEU A 181 0.42 18.22 20.06
CA LEU A 181 -0.11 17.07 19.32
C LEU A 181 1.01 16.08 18.95
N GLN A 182 1.79 15.63 19.94
CA GLN A 182 2.62 14.43 19.85
C GLN A 182 1.71 13.16 19.90
N GLN A 183 0.57 13.22 19.20
CA GLN A 183 -0.58 12.34 19.39
C GLN A 183 -0.25 10.89 19.05
N GLN A 184 0.47 10.62 17.96
CA GLN A 184 0.77 9.25 17.57
C GLN A 184 1.59 8.51 18.65
N GLU A 185 2.77 9.03 19.01
CA GLU A 185 3.65 8.40 20.00
C GLU A 185 3.03 8.34 21.40
N THR A 186 2.22 9.34 21.80
CA THR A 186 1.60 9.35 23.13
C THR A 186 0.33 8.50 23.21
N LEU A 187 -0.49 8.43 22.17
CA LEU A 187 -1.67 7.56 22.10
C LEU A 187 -1.28 6.08 21.90
N ASP A 188 -0.21 5.80 21.17
CA ASP A 188 0.30 4.43 21.01
C ASP A 188 1.05 3.92 22.25
N ALA A 189 1.45 4.82 23.16
CA ALA A 189 1.89 4.48 24.52
C ALA A 189 0.72 4.26 25.52
N LEU A 190 -0.54 4.54 25.13
CA LEU A 190 -1.71 4.24 25.95
C LEU A 190 -2.26 2.82 25.67
N PRO A 191 -2.79 2.12 26.68
CA PRO A 191 -3.52 0.87 26.47
C PRO A 191 -4.67 1.04 25.47
N LYS A 192 -4.86 0.05 24.58
CA LYS A 192 -5.81 0.12 23.45
C LYS A 192 -7.18 0.65 23.86
N ALA A 193 -7.76 0.15 24.97
CA ALA A 193 -9.06 0.59 25.45
C ALA A 193 -9.17 2.12 25.65
N ILE A 194 -8.14 2.77 26.20
CA ILE A 194 -8.12 4.23 26.40
C ILE A 194 -8.01 4.94 25.06
N ARG A 195 -7.15 4.47 24.14
CA ARG A 195 -7.03 5.01 22.78
C ARG A 195 -8.37 4.92 22.02
N SER A 196 -9.03 3.76 22.07
CA SER A 196 -10.36 3.55 21.49
C SER A 196 -11.43 4.47 22.09
N SER A 197 -11.44 4.68 23.40
CA SER A 197 -12.36 5.63 24.07
C SER A 197 -12.11 7.08 23.64
N ILE A 198 -10.85 7.48 23.46
CA ILE A 198 -10.48 8.83 22.98
C ILE A 198 -10.95 9.01 21.52
N SER A 199 -10.64 8.06 20.62
CA SER A 199 -11.10 8.13 19.23
C SER A 199 -12.62 8.17 19.14
N HIS A 200 -13.33 7.35 19.93
CA HIS A 200 -14.79 7.35 19.96
C HIS A 200 -15.36 8.71 20.37
N TYR A 201 -14.86 9.31 21.45
CA TYR A 201 -15.30 10.64 21.90
C TYR A 201 -15.03 11.74 20.84
N LEU A 202 -13.90 11.67 20.13
CA LEU A 202 -13.52 12.69 19.14
C LEU A 202 -14.27 12.56 17.80
N PHE A 203 -14.51 11.33 17.32
CA PHE A 203 -14.84 11.10 15.91
C PHE A 203 -16.19 10.40 15.65
N TYR A 204 -16.81 9.77 16.66
CA TYR A 204 -18.09 9.06 16.47
C TYR A 204 -19.19 9.97 15.91
N SER A 205 -19.32 11.20 16.43
CA SER A 205 -20.34 12.17 16.01
C SER A 205 -20.13 12.77 14.61
N LEU A 206 -18.98 12.51 13.98
CA LEU A 206 -18.74 12.73 12.55
C LEU A 206 -19.15 11.49 11.75
N MET A 207 -18.62 10.33 12.16
CA MET A 207 -18.81 9.03 11.48
C MET A 207 -20.26 8.61 11.27
N ASP A 208 -21.13 8.87 12.25
CA ASP A 208 -22.58 8.63 12.19
C ASP A 208 -23.27 9.38 11.02
N LYS A 209 -22.71 10.51 10.56
CA LYS A 209 -23.29 11.36 9.50
C LYS A 209 -22.74 11.07 8.10
N VAL A 210 -21.55 10.47 8.03
CA VAL A 210 -20.84 10.10 6.81
C VAL A 210 -21.72 9.18 5.96
N TYR A 211 -21.89 9.50 4.67
CA TYR A 211 -22.92 8.87 3.83
C TYR A 211 -22.85 7.33 3.82
N LEU A 212 -21.64 6.77 3.78
CA LEU A 212 -21.36 5.35 3.67
C LEU A 212 -21.81 4.55 4.91
N PHE A 213 -21.82 5.17 6.09
CA PHE A 213 -22.08 4.50 7.37
C PHE A 213 -23.48 4.80 7.95
N ARG A 214 -24.38 5.41 7.17
CA ARG A 214 -25.75 5.67 7.61
C ARG A 214 -26.52 4.36 7.80
N GLY A 215 -27.16 4.19 8.96
CA GLY A 215 -27.95 3.00 9.30
C GLY A 215 -27.12 1.78 9.74
N VAL A 216 -25.81 1.91 9.88
CA VAL A 216 -24.89 0.88 10.38
C VAL A 216 -24.98 0.77 11.91
N SER A 217 -24.67 -0.41 12.47
CA SER A 217 -24.64 -0.65 13.92
C SER A 217 -23.63 0.21 14.67
N ASN A 218 -23.99 0.59 15.91
CA ASN A 218 -23.10 1.31 16.82
C ASN A 218 -21.82 0.52 17.14
N ASP A 219 -21.90 -0.81 17.13
CA ASP A 219 -20.77 -1.69 17.40
C ASP A 219 -19.75 -1.67 16.25
N LEU A 220 -20.21 -1.63 14.98
CA LEU A 220 -19.31 -1.43 13.85
C LEU A 220 -18.70 -0.02 13.88
N LEU A 221 -19.51 1.01 14.14
CA LEU A 221 -19.01 2.40 14.25
C LEU A 221 -17.95 2.52 15.34
N PHE A 222 -18.11 1.85 16.48
CA PHE A 222 -17.09 1.78 17.53
C PHE A 222 -15.82 1.06 17.04
N GLN A 223 -15.95 -0.11 16.41
CA GLN A 223 -14.80 -0.85 15.87
C GLN A 223 -14.02 -0.04 14.84
N LEU A 224 -14.69 0.56 13.86
CA LEU A 224 -14.11 1.42 12.82
C LEU A 224 -13.35 2.60 13.42
N VAL A 225 -14.00 3.37 14.30
CA VAL A 225 -13.38 4.54 14.96
C VAL A 225 -12.19 4.14 15.84
N SER A 226 -12.20 2.92 16.40
CA SER A 226 -11.12 2.44 17.27
C SER A 226 -9.80 2.12 16.56
N GLU A 227 -9.83 1.88 15.25
CA GLU A 227 -8.66 1.60 14.40
C GLU A 227 -8.28 2.75 13.44
N MET A 228 -9.12 3.79 13.34
CA MET A 228 -8.83 4.99 12.55
C MET A 228 -7.67 5.80 13.14
N LYS A 229 -6.85 6.39 12.25
CA LYS A 229 -5.74 7.26 12.60
C LYS A 229 -5.98 8.68 12.09
N ALA A 230 -5.75 9.68 12.94
CA ALA A 230 -5.88 11.09 12.57
C ALA A 230 -4.54 11.60 12.00
N GLU A 231 -4.58 12.09 10.76
CA GLU A 231 -3.42 12.64 10.05
C GLU A 231 -3.71 14.09 9.64
N TYR A 232 -2.67 14.94 9.58
CA TYR A 232 -2.78 16.37 9.29
C TYR A 232 -1.96 16.72 8.04
N PHE A 233 -2.62 17.37 7.07
CA PHE A 233 -2.03 17.68 5.76
C PHE A 233 -2.01 19.21 5.52
N PRO A 234 -0.87 19.80 5.13
CA PRO A 234 -0.78 21.22 4.78
C PRO A 234 -1.47 21.49 3.43
N PRO A 235 -1.84 22.74 3.11
CA PRO A 235 -2.44 23.07 1.81
C PRO A 235 -1.51 22.77 0.63
N LYS A 236 -2.10 22.35 -0.50
CA LYS A 236 -1.44 21.96 -1.76
C LYS A 236 -0.59 20.70 -1.68
N GLU A 237 -0.82 19.86 -0.67
CA GLU A 237 -0.32 18.48 -0.62
C GLU A 237 -1.31 17.53 -1.32
N ASP A 238 -0.77 16.61 -2.12
CA ASP A 238 -1.50 15.56 -2.84
C ASP A 238 -1.59 14.31 -1.93
N ILE A 239 -2.81 13.93 -1.50
CA ILE A 239 -3.08 12.90 -0.47
C ILE A 239 -3.18 11.49 -1.08
N ILE A 240 -3.79 11.41 -2.26
CA ILE A 240 -3.96 10.23 -3.10
C ILE A 240 -3.68 10.66 -4.53
N LEU A 241 -2.99 9.83 -5.33
CA LEU A 241 -2.70 10.10 -6.73
C LEU A 241 -3.65 9.34 -7.68
N GLN A 242 -3.98 9.94 -8.81
CA GLN A 242 -4.74 9.27 -9.87
C GLN A 242 -4.00 8.02 -10.36
N ASN A 243 -4.73 6.92 -10.51
CA ASN A 243 -4.26 5.56 -10.83
C ASN A 243 -3.42 4.87 -9.74
N GLU A 244 -3.33 5.44 -8.53
CA GLU A 244 -2.69 4.78 -7.38
C GLU A 244 -3.47 3.53 -6.94
N ALA A 245 -2.78 2.54 -6.39
CA ALA A 245 -3.43 1.34 -5.84
C ALA A 245 -4.22 1.66 -4.55
N PRO A 246 -5.43 1.12 -4.37
CA PRO A 246 -6.31 1.46 -3.25
C PRO A 246 -5.89 0.79 -1.93
N THR A 247 -4.95 1.43 -1.24
CA THR A 247 -4.36 1.03 0.05
C THR A 247 -5.21 1.43 1.26
N ASP A 248 -5.64 2.69 1.29
CA ASP A 248 -6.36 3.35 2.37
C ASP A 248 -7.50 4.22 1.80
N PHE A 249 -8.43 4.63 2.67
CA PHE A 249 -9.35 5.73 2.39
C PHE A 249 -9.35 6.74 3.55
N TYR A 250 -9.80 7.97 3.26
CA TYR A 250 -9.73 9.10 4.18
C TYR A 250 -11.10 9.75 4.37
N ILE A 251 -11.39 10.23 5.58
CA ILE A 251 -12.62 10.96 5.92
C ILE A 251 -12.23 12.36 6.43
N LEU A 252 -12.87 13.41 5.90
CA LEU A 252 -12.53 14.79 6.25
C LEU A 252 -13.15 15.20 7.60
N VAL A 253 -12.32 15.36 8.63
CA VAL A 253 -12.73 15.88 9.96
C VAL A 253 -12.78 17.41 9.98
N THR A 254 -11.77 18.04 9.36
CA THR A 254 -11.74 19.48 9.09
C THR A 254 -10.97 19.73 7.80
N GLY A 255 -11.30 20.82 7.10
CA GLY A 255 -10.61 21.23 5.88
C GLY A 255 -11.48 21.11 4.63
N ALA A 256 -10.83 21.09 3.47
CA ALA A 256 -11.43 20.87 2.15
C ALA A 256 -10.36 20.39 1.17
N VAL A 257 -10.74 19.50 0.25
CA VAL A 257 -9.86 18.93 -0.78
C VAL A 257 -10.48 19.09 -2.16
N ASP A 258 -9.67 19.46 -3.15
CA ASP A 258 -10.03 19.53 -4.55
C ASP A 258 -9.78 18.16 -5.22
N LEU A 259 -10.76 17.66 -5.97
CA LEU A 259 -10.68 16.44 -6.77
C LEU A 259 -10.14 16.79 -8.17
N VAL A 260 -9.00 16.23 -8.57
CA VAL A 260 -8.26 16.60 -9.78
C VAL A 260 -8.12 15.40 -10.73
N ILE A 261 -8.39 15.60 -12.02
CA ILE A 261 -8.05 14.65 -13.09
C ILE A 261 -6.96 15.26 -13.97
N LEU A 262 -5.97 14.47 -14.37
CA LEU A 262 -5.05 14.83 -15.45
C LEU A 262 -5.69 14.48 -16.81
N LYS A 263 -6.08 15.49 -17.60
CA LYS A 263 -6.60 15.31 -18.97
C LYS A 263 -5.66 16.00 -19.96
N ASN A 264 -5.18 15.26 -20.97
CA ASN A 264 -4.28 15.75 -22.02
C ASN A 264 -3.03 16.52 -21.48
N GLY A 265 -2.50 16.10 -20.32
CA GLY A 265 -1.37 16.75 -19.64
C GLY A 265 -1.72 17.99 -18.79
N VAL A 266 -3.00 18.37 -18.69
CA VAL A 266 -3.48 19.49 -17.88
C VAL A 266 -4.22 18.97 -16.64
N GLU A 267 -3.89 19.52 -15.46
CA GLU A 267 -4.65 19.28 -14.23
C GLU A 267 -6.00 20.04 -14.28
N GLN A 268 -7.12 19.33 -14.23
CA GLN A 268 -8.47 19.91 -14.14
C GLN A 268 -9.11 19.54 -12.80
N VAL A 269 -9.57 20.55 -12.04
CA VAL A 269 -10.43 20.33 -10.86
C VAL A 269 -11.84 19.94 -11.35
N VAL A 270 -12.37 18.85 -10.81
CA VAL A 270 -13.68 18.26 -11.18
C VAL A 270 -14.69 18.35 -10.03
N GLY A 271 -14.23 18.45 -8.78
CA GLY A 271 -15.09 18.65 -7.61
C GLY A 271 -14.31 19.13 -6.38
N GLU A 272 -15.01 19.44 -5.29
CA GLU A 272 -14.45 19.80 -3.99
C GLU A 272 -15.18 19.02 -2.89
N ALA A 273 -14.45 18.27 -2.08
CA ALA A 273 -14.97 17.54 -0.93
C ALA A 273 -14.69 18.29 0.38
N ASN A 274 -15.63 18.21 1.31
CA ASN A 274 -15.76 19.03 2.50
C ASN A 274 -15.79 18.18 3.79
N THR A 275 -15.91 18.86 4.93
CA THR A 275 -15.98 18.20 6.24
C THR A 275 -17.20 17.29 6.36
N GLY A 276 -16.98 16.00 6.61
CA GLY A 276 -18.00 14.94 6.60
C GLY A 276 -17.97 14.04 5.36
N ASP A 277 -17.23 14.41 4.31
CA ASP A 277 -17.09 13.62 3.09
C ASP A 277 -15.96 12.59 3.19
N ILE A 278 -16.00 11.60 2.30
CA ILE A 278 -15.01 10.52 2.17
C ILE A 278 -14.20 10.72 0.88
N CYS A 279 -12.97 10.20 0.86
CA CYS A 279 -12.10 10.19 -0.30
C CYS A 279 -11.36 8.84 -0.42
N GLY A 280 -11.46 8.18 -1.58
CA GLY A 280 -10.74 6.96 -1.93
C GLY A 280 -11.49 5.65 -1.62
N GLU A 281 -12.70 5.73 -1.07
CA GLU A 281 -13.57 4.61 -0.69
C GLU A 281 -14.03 3.78 -1.89
N ILE A 282 -14.23 4.40 -3.06
CA ILE A 282 -14.54 3.68 -4.31
C ILE A 282 -13.39 2.75 -4.68
N GLY A 283 -12.15 3.24 -4.61
CA GLY A 283 -10.97 2.40 -4.84
C GLY A 283 -10.88 1.26 -3.82
N VAL A 284 -11.15 1.54 -2.54
CA VAL A 284 -11.12 0.52 -1.48
C VAL A 284 -12.21 -0.52 -1.65
N LEU A 285 -13.49 -0.15 -1.72
CA LEU A 285 -14.62 -1.08 -1.78
C LEU A 285 -14.69 -1.83 -3.12
N CYS A 286 -14.51 -1.13 -4.25
CA CYS A 286 -14.62 -1.72 -5.59
C CYS A 286 -13.31 -2.34 -6.10
N TYR A 287 -12.24 -2.26 -5.30
CA TYR A 287 -10.85 -2.60 -5.66
C TYR A 287 -10.42 -2.00 -7.01
N ARG A 288 -10.42 -0.68 -7.14
CA ARG A 288 -9.96 -0.01 -8.38
C ARG A 288 -8.82 0.97 -8.14
N PRO A 289 -7.97 1.22 -9.16
CA PRO A 289 -7.05 2.36 -9.13
C PRO A 289 -7.81 3.66 -8.85
N GLN A 290 -7.21 4.57 -8.09
CA GLN A 290 -7.90 5.76 -7.63
C GLN A 290 -8.25 6.71 -8.79
N LEU A 291 -9.52 7.10 -8.90
CA LEU A 291 -10.07 7.78 -10.07
C LEU A 291 -9.62 9.24 -10.21
N PHE A 292 -9.22 9.86 -9.09
CA PHE A 292 -8.85 11.27 -8.99
C PHE A 292 -7.57 11.41 -8.16
N THR A 293 -6.75 12.40 -8.46
CA THR A 293 -5.79 12.94 -7.50
C THR A 293 -6.55 13.80 -6.49
N ILE A 294 -6.38 13.57 -5.19
CA ILE A 294 -7.06 14.30 -4.12
C ILE A 294 -6.06 15.29 -3.49
N ARG A 295 -6.29 16.59 -3.66
CA ARG A 295 -5.36 17.66 -3.25
C ARG A 295 -5.95 18.53 -2.15
N THR A 296 -5.19 18.81 -1.11
CA THR A 296 -5.61 19.76 -0.06
C THR A 296 -5.71 21.20 -0.56
N LYS A 297 -6.82 21.87 -0.22
CA LYS A 297 -7.05 23.29 -0.51
C LYS A 297 -6.62 24.21 0.63
N ARG A 298 -6.79 23.70 1.86
CA ARG A 298 -6.46 24.33 3.15
C ARG A 298 -5.82 23.29 4.07
N LEU A 299 -5.37 23.68 5.26
CA LEU A 299 -5.00 22.72 6.31
C LEU A 299 -6.17 21.75 6.54
N CYS A 300 -5.91 20.45 6.44
CA CYS A 300 -6.91 19.40 6.61
C CYS A 300 -6.52 18.45 7.74
N GLN A 301 -7.53 17.99 8.49
CA GLN A 301 -7.43 16.84 9.39
C GLN A 301 -8.25 15.70 8.79
N LEU A 302 -7.60 14.57 8.52
CA LEU A 302 -8.22 13.40 7.90
C LEU A 302 -8.19 12.21 8.87
N LEU A 303 -9.23 11.38 8.86
CA LEU A 303 -9.19 10.05 9.45
C LEU A 303 -8.87 9.04 8.36
N ARG A 304 -7.69 8.43 8.45
CA ARG A 304 -7.24 7.33 7.60
C ARG A 304 -7.73 6.00 8.17
N LEU A 305 -8.28 5.15 7.32
CA LEU A 305 -8.51 3.73 7.62
C LEU A 305 -7.94 2.86 6.49
N ASN A 306 -7.21 1.81 6.88
CA ASN A 306 -6.60 0.90 5.92
C ASN A 306 -7.59 -0.12 5.36
N ARG A 307 -7.44 -0.46 4.07
CA ARG A 307 -8.22 -1.48 3.38
C ARG A 307 -8.34 -2.78 4.18
N THR A 308 -7.24 -3.29 4.72
CA THR A 308 -7.21 -4.62 5.35
C THR A 308 -7.95 -4.61 6.69
N THR A 309 -7.73 -3.61 7.54
CA THR A 309 -8.48 -3.46 8.79
C THR A 309 -9.96 -3.21 8.52
N PHE A 310 -10.30 -2.40 7.53
CA PHE A 310 -11.69 -2.14 7.12
C PHE A 310 -12.43 -3.40 6.68
N LEU A 311 -11.84 -4.18 5.76
CA LEU A 311 -12.46 -5.40 5.26
C LEU A 311 -12.58 -6.48 6.34
N ASN A 312 -11.58 -6.63 7.23
CA ASN A 312 -11.66 -7.55 8.36
C ASN A 312 -12.78 -7.16 9.34
N ILE A 313 -12.96 -5.85 9.61
CA ILE A 313 -14.05 -5.33 10.45
C ILE A 313 -15.42 -5.58 9.81
N ILE A 314 -15.56 -5.43 8.48
CA ILE A 314 -16.82 -5.73 7.78
C ILE A 314 -17.08 -7.26 7.72
N GLN A 315 -16.07 -8.09 7.51
CA GLN A 315 -16.20 -9.56 7.51
C GLN A 315 -16.78 -10.10 8.83
N ALA A 316 -16.44 -9.49 9.96
CA ALA A 316 -17.02 -9.83 11.26
C ALA A 316 -18.51 -9.39 11.41
N ASN A 317 -18.97 -8.43 10.62
CA ASN A 317 -20.27 -7.76 10.76
C ASN A 317 -21.00 -7.69 9.40
N VAL A 318 -21.20 -8.86 8.80
CA VAL A 318 -21.67 -9.05 7.41
C VAL A 318 -22.93 -8.25 7.08
N GLY A 319 -23.88 -8.13 8.02
CA GLY A 319 -25.13 -7.39 7.85
C GLY A 319 -24.90 -5.90 7.55
N ASP A 320 -24.09 -5.23 8.37
CA ASP A 320 -23.69 -3.83 8.16
C ASP A 320 -22.88 -3.65 6.86
N GLY A 321 -22.09 -4.66 6.48
CA GLY A 321 -21.42 -4.70 5.18
C GLY A 321 -22.37 -4.59 3.99
N THR A 322 -23.58 -5.13 4.10
CA THR A 322 -24.62 -4.95 3.07
C THR A 322 -25.15 -3.53 3.04
N ILE A 323 -25.29 -2.87 4.20
CA ILE A 323 -25.76 -1.49 4.33
C ILE A 323 -24.73 -0.53 3.73
N ILE A 324 -23.44 -0.72 4.06
CA ILE A 324 -22.30 0.02 3.48
C ILE A 324 -22.30 -0.08 1.95
N MET A 325 -22.49 -1.28 1.38
CA MET A 325 -22.51 -1.46 -0.07
C MET A 325 -23.76 -0.81 -0.72
N ASN A 326 -24.93 -0.91 -0.09
CA ASN A 326 -26.14 -0.25 -0.57
C ASN A 326 -26.02 1.28 -0.54
N ASN A 327 -25.41 1.84 0.51
CA ASN A 327 -25.14 3.28 0.64
C ASN A 327 -24.19 3.76 -0.48
N LEU A 328 -23.17 2.98 -0.83
CA LEU A 328 -22.28 3.29 -1.96
C LEU A 328 -23.04 3.23 -3.31
N LEU A 329 -23.81 2.18 -3.56
CA LEU A 329 -24.59 2.03 -4.80
C LEU A 329 -25.63 3.14 -4.98
N GLN A 330 -26.28 3.58 -3.91
CA GLN A 330 -27.21 4.71 -3.95
C GLN A 330 -26.47 6.02 -4.25
N HIS A 331 -25.35 6.28 -3.57
CA HIS A 331 -24.54 7.47 -3.82
C HIS A 331 -24.02 7.52 -5.28
N LEU A 332 -23.61 6.39 -5.84
CA LEU A 332 -23.22 6.27 -7.26
C LEU A 332 -24.39 6.49 -8.23
N LYS A 333 -25.64 6.19 -7.84
CA LYS A 333 -26.86 6.47 -8.63
C LYS A 333 -27.30 7.92 -8.57
N ASP A 334 -27.09 8.57 -7.43
CA ASP A 334 -27.41 9.99 -7.23
C ASP A 334 -26.39 10.93 -7.92
N MET A 335 -25.18 10.44 -8.21
CA MET A 335 -24.14 11.18 -8.94
C MET A 335 -24.31 11.12 -10.47
N ASN A 336 -24.75 12.24 -11.05
CA ASN A 336 -24.85 12.45 -12.51
C ASN A 336 -23.49 12.71 -13.20
N ASP A 337 -22.48 11.87 -12.94
CA ASP A 337 -21.17 11.90 -13.63
C ASP A 337 -21.03 10.62 -14.50
N PRO A 338 -20.72 10.73 -15.80
CA PRO A 338 -20.54 9.56 -16.68
C PRO A 338 -19.43 8.60 -16.21
N ILE A 339 -18.40 9.09 -15.49
CA ILE A 339 -17.37 8.24 -14.88
C ILE A 339 -18.00 7.40 -13.76
N MET A 340 -18.84 8.01 -12.91
CA MET A 340 -19.53 7.31 -11.81
C MET A 340 -20.58 6.33 -12.33
N GLN A 341 -21.26 6.63 -13.43
CA GLN A 341 -22.17 5.70 -14.10
C GLN A 341 -21.43 4.47 -14.65
N GLY A 342 -20.25 4.65 -15.24
CA GLY A 342 -19.37 3.54 -15.64
C GLY A 342 -18.92 2.69 -14.43
N VAL A 343 -18.54 3.34 -13.32
CA VAL A 343 -18.21 2.66 -12.07
C VAL A 343 -19.39 1.83 -11.57
N LEU A 344 -20.58 2.43 -11.50
CA LEU A 344 -21.82 1.82 -11.04
C LEU A 344 -22.15 0.54 -11.81
N ILE A 345 -22.23 0.62 -13.14
CA ILE A 345 -22.57 -0.53 -14.01
C ILE A 345 -21.59 -1.68 -13.78
N GLU A 346 -20.30 -1.39 -13.66
CA GLU A 346 -19.29 -2.40 -13.39
C GLU A 346 -19.37 -2.94 -11.94
N THR A 347 -19.72 -2.12 -10.93
CA THR A 347 -19.95 -2.63 -9.56
C THR A 347 -21.20 -3.52 -9.46
N GLU A 348 -22.30 -3.17 -10.13
CA GLU A 348 -23.50 -4.00 -10.15
C GLU A 348 -23.24 -5.32 -10.89
N ASN A 349 -22.44 -5.30 -11.97
CA ASN A 349 -21.95 -6.50 -12.64
C ASN A 349 -21.02 -7.35 -11.74
N MET A 350 -20.10 -6.74 -11.00
CA MET A 350 -19.23 -7.42 -10.03
C MET A 350 -20.04 -8.12 -8.92
N LEU A 351 -21.05 -7.43 -8.38
CA LEU A 351 -21.95 -7.96 -7.36
C LEU A 351 -22.85 -9.08 -7.92
N ALA A 352 -23.41 -8.92 -9.12
CA ALA A 352 -24.20 -9.96 -9.79
C ALA A 352 -23.39 -11.23 -10.10
N ARG A 353 -22.10 -11.06 -10.43
CA ARG A 353 -21.14 -12.17 -10.64
C ARG A 353 -20.49 -12.68 -9.33
N GLY A 354 -20.76 -12.03 -8.20
CA GLY A 354 -20.27 -12.37 -6.87
C GLY A 354 -18.77 -12.16 -6.62
N ARG A 355 -18.09 -11.30 -7.40
CA ARG A 355 -16.64 -11.10 -7.35
C ARG A 355 -16.29 -9.73 -6.76
N MET A 356 -15.68 -9.72 -5.57
CA MET A 356 -15.13 -8.51 -4.92
C MET A 356 -13.59 -8.58 -4.73
N ASP A 357 -12.96 -9.70 -5.06
CA ASP A 357 -11.53 -9.95 -4.89
C ASP A 357 -10.72 -9.54 -6.13
N LEU A 358 -10.56 -8.22 -6.29
CA LEU A 358 -9.95 -7.51 -7.43
C LEU A 358 -10.72 -7.61 -8.78
N PRO A 359 -10.62 -6.58 -9.64
CA PRO A 359 -10.67 -6.72 -11.09
C PRO A 359 -9.40 -7.40 -11.63
N LEU A 360 -8.97 -8.50 -11.00
CA LEU A 360 -8.03 -9.45 -11.58
C LEU A 360 -8.79 -10.33 -12.58
N ASN A 361 -9.33 -9.68 -13.62
CA ASN A 361 -9.64 -10.42 -14.84
C ASN A 361 -8.33 -10.90 -15.48
N LEU A 362 -8.40 -11.97 -16.24
CA LEU A 362 -7.24 -12.53 -16.92
C LEU A 362 -6.65 -11.52 -17.92
N CYS A 363 -7.50 -10.64 -18.47
CA CYS A 363 -7.14 -9.51 -19.32
C CYS A 363 -6.12 -8.56 -18.68
N PHE A 364 -6.24 -8.22 -17.38
CA PHE A 364 -5.31 -7.32 -16.69
C PHE A 364 -3.94 -7.97 -16.44
N ALA A 365 -3.90 -9.26 -16.12
CA ALA A 365 -2.66 -10.00 -15.97
C ALA A 365 -1.94 -10.16 -17.32
N ALA A 366 -2.69 -10.50 -18.39
CA ALA A 366 -2.19 -10.53 -19.76
C ALA A 366 -1.69 -9.15 -20.25
N LEU A 367 -2.40 -8.06 -19.93
CA LEU A 367 -2.01 -6.68 -20.28
C LEU A 367 -0.66 -6.26 -19.68
N ARG A 368 -0.30 -6.85 -18.52
CA ARG A 368 0.98 -6.64 -17.84
C ARG A 368 2.07 -7.65 -18.21
N GLY A 369 1.73 -8.73 -18.93
CA GLY A 369 2.62 -9.87 -19.15
C GLY A 369 2.96 -10.66 -17.87
N ASP A 370 2.11 -10.57 -16.84
CA ASP A 370 2.35 -11.20 -15.52
C ASP A 370 1.83 -12.65 -15.52
N ASP A 371 2.68 -13.56 -16.02
CA ASP A 371 2.37 -14.99 -16.15
C ASP A 371 2.17 -15.70 -14.79
N LEU A 372 2.91 -15.28 -13.76
CA LEU A 372 2.76 -15.72 -12.38
C LEU A 372 1.37 -15.38 -11.81
N LEU A 373 0.89 -14.15 -12.03
CA LEU A 373 -0.43 -13.71 -11.64
C LEU A 373 -1.53 -14.39 -12.46
N LEU A 374 -1.34 -14.48 -13.78
CA LEU A 374 -2.26 -15.16 -14.70
C LEU A 374 -2.44 -16.64 -14.31
N HIS A 375 -1.35 -17.33 -13.95
CA HIS A 375 -1.39 -18.73 -13.49
C HIS A 375 -2.12 -18.86 -12.15
N GLN A 376 -1.90 -17.93 -11.21
CA GLN A 376 -2.65 -17.93 -9.95
C GLN A 376 -4.15 -17.73 -10.15
N LEU A 377 -4.59 -17.01 -11.19
CA LEU A 377 -5.99 -16.77 -11.50
C LEU A 377 -6.64 -17.95 -12.22
N LEU A 378 -6.02 -18.48 -13.27
CA LEU A 378 -6.47 -19.69 -13.96
C LEU A 378 -6.58 -20.87 -12.99
N LYS A 379 -5.61 -21.03 -12.08
CA LYS A 379 -5.62 -22.04 -11.01
C LYS A 379 -6.67 -21.81 -9.91
N ARG A 380 -7.28 -20.62 -9.83
CA ARG A 380 -8.47 -20.35 -8.99
C ARG A 380 -9.78 -20.67 -9.71
N GLY A 381 -9.75 -21.01 -11.00
CA GLY A 381 -10.94 -21.34 -11.79
C GLY A 381 -11.63 -20.13 -12.42
N LEU A 382 -10.88 -19.08 -12.79
CA LEU A 382 -11.37 -18.11 -13.77
C LEU A 382 -11.39 -18.77 -15.16
N ASP A 383 -12.43 -18.50 -15.95
CA ASP A 383 -12.56 -19.03 -17.31
C ASP A 383 -11.64 -18.25 -18.26
N PRO A 384 -10.70 -18.92 -18.98
CA PRO A 384 -9.79 -18.27 -19.92
C PRO A 384 -10.48 -17.55 -21.08
N ASN A 385 -11.75 -17.86 -21.35
CA ASN A 385 -12.57 -17.28 -22.41
C ASN A 385 -13.40 -16.08 -21.94
N GLU A 386 -13.21 -15.61 -20.70
CA GLU A 386 -13.81 -14.35 -20.26
C GLU A 386 -13.30 -13.16 -21.09
N SER A 387 -14.25 -12.45 -21.69
CA SER A 387 -14.03 -11.26 -22.51
C SER A 387 -14.25 -9.95 -21.74
N ASP A 388 -13.61 -8.89 -22.21
CA ASP A 388 -13.92 -7.51 -21.82
C ASP A 388 -15.20 -6.98 -22.51
N ASN A 389 -15.59 -5.73 -22.22
CA ASN A 389 -16.79 -5.11 -22.79
C ASN A 389 -16.73 -4.92 -24.33
N SER A 390 -15.56 -5.13 -24.95
CA SER A 390 -15.33 -5.15 -26.41
C SER A 390 -15.22 -6.58 -26.96
N GLY A 391 -15.54 -7.62 -26.18
CA GLY A 391 -15.46 -9.01 -26.62
C GLY A 391 -14.05 -9.63 -26.56
N ARG A 392 -13.00 -8.85 -26.24
CA ARG A 392 -11.62 -9.34 -26.27
C ARG A 392 -11.32 -10.18 -25.04
N THR A 393 -10.96 -11.44 -25.26
CA THR A 393 -10.46 -12.35 -24.21
C THR A 393 -9.04 -12.00 -23.79
N ALA A 394 -8.58 -12.56 -22.67
CA ALA A 394 -7.19 -12.42 -22.23
C ALA A 394 -6.16 -12.89 -23.29
N LEU A 395 -6.54 -13.84 -24.15
CA LEU A 395 -5.69 -14.35 -25.22
C LEU A 395 -5.45 -13.32 -26.33
N HIS A 396 -6.44 -12.48 -26.67
CA HIS A 396 -6.25 -11.34 -27.59
C HIS A 396 -5.17 -10.39 -27.05
N ILE A 397 -5.25 -10.06 -25.77
CA ILE A 397 -4.34 -9.10 -25.14
C ILE A 397 -2.93 -9.72 -25.01
N ALA A 398 -2.80 -10.98 -24.63
CA ALA A 398 -1.52 -11.68 -24.58
C ALA A 398 -0.87 -11.78 -25.97
N ALA A 399 -1.67 -11.97 -27.02
CA ALA A 399 -1.24 -11.97 -28.42
C ALA A 399 -0.75 -10.60 -28.89
N SER A 400 -1.55 -9.56 -28.68
CA SER A 400 -1.25 -8.14 -28.95
C SER A 400 -0.03 -7.60 -28.16
N LYS A 401 0.39 -8.30 -27.10
CA LYS A 401 1.59 -8.02 -26.29
C LYS A 401 2.76 -8.98 -26.53
N GLY A 402 2.65 -9.91 -27.49
CA GLY A 402 3.74 -10.83 -27.84
C GLY A 402 4.17 -11.74 -26.68
N SER A 403 3.30 -11.94 -25.68
CA SER A 403 3.66 -12.55 -24.40
C SER A 403 3.59 -14.08 -24.46
N GLU A 404 4.63 -14.69 -25.04
CA GLU A 404 4.78 -16.15 -25.26
C GLU A 404 4.28 -16.99 -24.07
N ASN A 405 4.76 -16.71 -22.85
CA ASN A 405 4.35 -17.43 -21.62
C ASN A 405 2.86 -17.30 -21.32
N CYS A 406 2.27 -16.10 -21.48
CA CYS A 406 0.86 -15.87 -21.19
C CYS A 406 -0.04 -16.57 -22.20
N VAL A 407 0.36 -16.62 -23.47
CA VAL A 407 -0.35 -17.32 -24.54
C VAL A 407 -0.36 -18.83 -24.30
N LEU A 408 0.82 -19.44 -24.06
CA LEU A 408 0.94 -20.85 -23.71
C LEU A 408 0.06 -21.22 -22.51
N LEU A 409 0.16 -20.44 -21.43
CA LEU A 409 -0.58 -20.69 -20.20
C LEU A 409 -2.11 -20.54 -20.36
N LEU A 410 -2.58 -19.64 -21.20
CA LEU A 410 -4.01 -19.52 -21.51
C LEU A 410 -4.52 -20.72 -22.31
N LEU A 411 -3.74 -21.17 -23.30
CA LEU A 411 -4.06 -22.36 -24.11
C LEU A 411 -4.05 -23.65 -23.26
N ASP A 412 -3.05 -23.82 -22.38
CA ASP A 412 -2.95 -24.93 -21.41
C ASP A 412 -4.19 -25.07 -20.51
N TYR A 413 -4.87 -23.97 -20.21
CA TYR A 413 -6.09 -23.94 -19.39
C TYR A 413 -7.39 -23.92 -20.22
N GLY A 414 -7.33 -23.93 -21.55
CA GLY A 414 -8.49 -24.06 -22.44
C GLY A 414 -9.04 -22.74 -23.02
N ALA A 415 -8.19 -21.74 -23.26
CA ALA A 415 -8.55 -20.58 -24.09
C ALA A 415 -8.78 -21.00 -25.56
N ASP A 416 -9.86 -20.54 -26.19
CA ASP A 416 -10.11 -20.74 -27.61
C ASP A 416 -9.31 -19.72 -28.46
N PRO A 417 -8.33 -20.14 -29.28
CA PRO A 417 -7.56 -19.26 -30.16
C PRO A 417 -8.37 -18.70 -31.34
N ASN A 418 -9.64 -19.09 -31.48
CA ASN A 418 -10.60 -18.61 -32.48
C ASN A 418 -11.71 -17.73 -31.88
N SER A 419 -11.62 -17.40 -30.59
CA SER A 419 -12.46 -16.37 -29.93
C SER A 419 -12.50 -15.10 -30.77
N LYS A 420 -13.68 -14.50 -30.97
CA LYS A 420 -13.82 -13.21 -31.68
C LYS A 420 -14.13 -12.07 -30.73
N ASP A 421 -13.63 -10.88 -31.02
CA ASP A 421 -14.05 -9.62 -30.39
C ASP A 421 -15.19 -8.91 -31.14
N SER A 422 -15.57 -7.68 -30.72
CA SER A 422 -16.65 -6.91 -31.34
C SER A 422 -16.42 -6.53 -32.80
N GLU A 423 -15.15 -6.41 -33.22
CA GLU A 423 -14.77 -6.06 -34.59
C GLU A 423 -14.54 -7.30 -35.46
N GLY A 424 -14.75 -8.50 -34.91
CA GLY A 424 -14.45 -9.77 -35.57
C GLY A 424 -12.95 -10.08 -35.63
N SER A 425 -12.12 -9.41 -34.82
CA SER A 425 -10.71 -9.75 -34.64
C SER A 425 -10.57 -11.05 -33.85
N VAL A 426 -9.45 -11.75 -34.05
CA VAL A 426 -9.09 -13.00 -33.35
C VAL A 426 -7.66 -12.89 -32.82
N PRO A 427 -7.25 -13.67 -31.80
CA PRO A 427 -5.90 -13.57 -31.23
C PRO A 427 -4.76 -13.74 -32.24
N LEU A 428 -4.95 -14.56 -33.28
CA LEU A 428 -3.96 -14.72 -34.35
C LEU A 428 -3.77 -13.44 -35.18
N TRP A 429 -4.85 -12.68 -35.42
CA TRP A 429 -4.76 -11.38 -36.09
C TRP A 429 -4.04 -10.34 -35.24
N GLU A 430 -4.35 -10.25 -33.95
CA GLU A 430 -3.64 -9.37 -33.00
C GLU A 430 -2.13 -9.65 -32.97
N ALA A 431 -1.71 -10.93 -32.95
CA ALA A 431 -0.30 -11.29 -33.03
C ALA A 431 0.36 -10.88 -34.35
N MET A 432 -0.34 -11.02 -35.48
CA MET A 432 0.18 -10.62 -36.80
C MET A 432 0.27 -9.10 -36.96
N LEU A 433 -0.77 -8.37 -36.54
CA LEU A 433 -0.86 -6.92 -36.59
C LEU A 433 0.22 -6.24 -35.72
N ALA A 434 0.56 -6.85 -34.58
CA ALA A 434 1.64 -6.39 -33.69
C ALA A 434 3.06 -6.85 -34.12
N GLY A 435 3.20 -7.67 -35.16
CA GLY A 435 4.50 -8.18 -35.63
C GLY A 435 5.12 -9.21 -34.68
N HIS A 436 4.31 -10.11 -34.11
CA HIS A 436 4.72 -11.09 -33.11
C HIS A 436 4.73 -12.52 -33.68
N ASP A 437 5.54 -12.75 -34.72
CA ASP A 437 5.67 -13.98 -35.51
C ASP A 437 5.64 -15.29 -34.71
N LYS A 438 6.39 -15.34 -33.59
CA LYS A 438 6.43 -16.51 -32.71
C LYS A 438 5.08 -16.82 -32.08
N VAL A 439 4.36 -15.78 -31.66
CA VAL A 439 3.05 -15.92 -31.02
C VAL A 439 1.99 -16.26 -32.06
N ALA A 440 2.10 -15.73 -33.28
CA ALA A 440 1.29 -16.19 -34.41
C ALA A 440 1.53 -17.69 -34.72
N GLN A 441 2.78 -18.16 -34.67
CA GLN A 441 3.12 -19.58 -34.79
C GLN A 441 2.54 -20.41 -33.63
N LEU A 442 2.76 -20.01 -32.37
CA LEU A 442 2.19 -20.71 -31.20
C LEU A 442 0.66 -20.80 -31.24
N LEU A 443 -0.03 -19.74 -31.67
CA LEU A 443 -1.48 -19.75 -31.84
C LEU A 443 -1.89 -20.68 -32.99
N LYS A 444 -1.18 -20.67 -34.12
CA LYS A 444 -1.45 -21.55 -35.27
C LYS A 444 -1.26 -23.02 -34.93
N ASP A 445 -0.18 -23.37 -34.23
CA ASP A 445 0.15 -24.73 -33.79
C ASP A 445 -0.89 -25.28 -32.80
N ASN A 446 -1.54 -24.40 -32.02
CA ASN A 446 -2.63 -24.74 -31.10
C ASN A 446 -4.04 -24.58 -31.71
N GLY A 447 -4.16 -24.49 -33.04
CA GLY A 447 -5.45 -24.52 -33.74
C GLY A 447 -6.09 -23.17 -34.04
N GLY A 448 -5.36 -22.06 -33.92
CA GLY A 448 -5.79 -20.73 -34.35
C GLY A 448 -5.92 -20.62 -35.87
N ASN A 449 -7.07 -20.14 -36.34
CA ASN A 449 -7.39 -19.99 -37.76
C ASN A 449 -7.69 -18.52 -38.07
N ILE A 450 -6.97 -17.92 -39.03
CA ILE A 450 -7.21 -16.52 -39.42
C ILE A 450 -8.61 -16.34 -40.02
N ASN A 451 -9.15 -17.38 -40.67
CA ASN A 451 -10.52 -17.41 -41.21
C ASN A 451 -11.61 -17.56 -40.12
N ALA A 452 -11.25 -17.61 -38.84
CA ALA A 452 -12.22 -17.41 -37.77
C ALA A 452 -12.60 -15.93 -37.63
N GLY A 453 -11.74 -14.98 -38.03
CA GLY A 453 -12.03 -13.55 -38.00
C GLY A 453 -12.56 -12.97 -39.31
N ASP A 454 -12.78 -11.66 -39.36
CA ASP A 454 -13.13 -10.94 -40.60
C ASP A 454 -11.87 -10.69 -41.45
N VAL A 455 -11.53 -11.65 -42.31
CA VAL A 455 -10.36 -11.58 -43.20
C VAL A 455 -10.48 -10.43 -44.21
N GLY A 456 -11.69 -10.04 -44.61
CA GLY A 456 -11.92 -8.87 -45.46
C GLY A 456 -11.54 -7.58 -44.74
N HIS A 457 -11.92 -7.45 -43.46
CA HIS A 457 -11.44 -6.38 -42.60
C HIS A 457 -9.92 -6.41 -42.46
N PHE A 458 -9.32 -7.57 -42.14
CA PHE A 458 -7.87 -7.72 -41.95
C PHE A 458 -7.07 -7.31 -43.20
N ALA A 459 -7.49 -7.76 -44.39
CA ALA A 459 -6.83 -7.44 -45.64
C ALA A 459 -6.94 -5.95 -46.00
N CYS A 460 -8.11 -5.33 -45.78
CA CYS A 460 -8.27 -3.89 -45.95
C CYS A 460 -7.40 -3.09 -44.96
N THR A 461 -7.37 -3.47 -43.68
CA THR A 461 -6.57 -2.80 -42.65
C THR A 461 -5.06 -2.93 -42.92
N ALA A 462 -4.61 -4.06 -43.48
CA ALA A 462 -3.24 -4.23 -43.93
C ALA A 462 -2.89 -3.36 -45.16
N ALA A 463 -3.86 -3.14 -46.07
CA ALA A 463 -3.70 -2.20 -47.19
C ALA A 463 -3.73 -0.73 -46.72
N GLU A 464 -4.57 -0.37 -45.75
CA GLU A 464 -4.66 0.98 -45.14
C GLU A 464 -3.36 1.35 -44.42
N GLN A 465 -2.67 0.36 -43.85
CA GLN A 465 -1.32 0.52 -43.27
C GLN A 465 -0.19 0.44 -44.30
N ASN A 466 -0.50 0.39 -45.60
CA ASN A 466 0.46 0.25 -46.69
C ASN A 466 1.36 -1.01 -46.58
N ASN A 467 0.89 -2.05 -45.88
CA ASN A 467 1.72 -3.12 -45.33
C ASN A 467 1.61 -4.44 -46.14
N LEU A 468 2.38 -4.50 -47.23
CA LEU A 468 2.50 -5.68 -48.09
C LEU A 468 3.04 -6.93 -47.36
N TYR A 469 3.77 -6.78 -46.25
CA TYR A 469 4.23 -7.91 -45.45
C TYR A 469 3.07 -8.57 -44.69
N LEU A 470 2.23 -7.77 -44.03
CA LEU A 470 1.05 -8.25 -43.30
C LEU A 470 0.04 -8.95 -44.24
N LEU A 471 -0.17 -8.41 -45.45
CA LEU A 471 -0.96 -9.09 -46.49
C LEU A 471 -0.39 -10.47 -46.88
N LYS A 472 0.93 -10.60 -46.98
CA LYS A 472 1.59 -11.89 -47.27
C LYS A 472 1.49 -12.86 -46.10
N GLU A 473 1.53 -12.39 -44.86
CA GLU A 473 1.29 -13.23 -43.68
C GLU A 473 -0.17 -13.70 -43.59
N ILE A 474 -1.17 -12.88 -43.96
CA ILE A 474 -2.58 -13.34 -44.05
C ILE A 474 -2.69 -14.54 -44.99
N VAL A 475 -2.15 -14.43 -46.21
CA VAL A 475 -2.13 -15.54 -47.18
C VAL A 475 -1.36 -16.75 -46.63
N ARG A 476 -0.20 -16.54 -45.98
CA ARG A 476 0.63 -17.59 -45.38
C ARG A 476 -0.10 -18.38 -44.28
N TYR A 477 -0.91 -17.73 -43.44
CA TYR A 477 -1.72 -18.42 -42.43
C TYR A 477 -3.03 -19.02 -42.97
N GLY A 478 -3.32 -18.80 -44.27
CA GLY A 478 -4.42 -19.40 -45.02
C GLY A 478 -5.66 -18.51 -45.18
N GLY A 479 -5.53 -17.19 -45.04
CA GLY A 479 -6.61 -16.22 -45.21
C GLY A 479 -6.74 -15.71 -46.65
N ASP A 480 -7.98 -15.57 -47.12
CA ASP A 480 -8.29 -15.00 -48.43
C ASP A 480 -8.32 -13.46 -48.39
N VAL A 481 -7.28 -12.83 -48.95
CA VAL A 481 -7.16 -11.36 -49.04
C VAL A 481 -8.05 -10.72 -50.12
N THR A 482 -8.78 -11.52 -50.90
CA THR A 482 -9.73 -11.02 -51.91
C THR A 482 -11.14 -10.77 -51.37
N CYS A 483 -11.46 -11.31 -50.19
CA CYS A 483 -12.76 -11.14 -49.55
C CYS A 483 -13.09 -9.66 -49.26
N PRO A 484 -14.34 -9.21 -49.50
CA PRO A 484 -14.81 -7.89 -49.09
C PRO A 484 -15.07 -7.80 -47.58
N ARG A 485 -14.97 -6.60 -47.01
CA ARG A 485 -15.60 -6.21 -45.74
C ARG A 485 -17.14 -6.32 -45.85
N ASN A 486 -17.85 -6.25 -44.72
CA ASN A 486 -19.33 -6.22 -44.65
C ASN A 486 -20.00 -5.09 -45.46
N ASN A 487 -19.24 -4.10 -45.94
CA ASN A 487 -19.69 -3.04 -46.86
C ASN A 487 -19.18 -3.22 -48.30
N GLY A 488 -18.88 -4.45 -48.74
CA GLY A 488 -18.42 -4.76 -50.10
C GLY A 488 -17.00 -4.28 -50.44
N TYR A 489 -16.43 -3.39 -49.62
CA TYR A 489 -15.13 -2.77 -49.84
C TYR A 489 -14.02 -3.82 -49.70
N THR A 490 -13.20 -3.98 -50.74
CA THR A 490 -12.09 -4.95 -50.76
C THR A 490 -10.75 -4.26 -50.52
N ALA A 491 -9.71 -5.03 -50.16
CA ALA A 491 -8.36 -4.51 -50.04
C ALA A 491 -7.84 -3.85 -51.34
N LEU A 492 -8.40 -4.22 -52.50
CA LEU A 492 -8.06 -3.62 -53.79
C LEU A 492 -8.65 -2.21 -53.95
N HIS A 493 -9.81 -1.91 -53.34
CA HIS A 493 -10.34 -0.54 -53.29
C HIS A 493 -9.42 0.37 -52.49
N VAL A 494 -8.98 -0.09 -51.31
CA VAL A 494 -7.99 0.61 -50.48
C VAL A 494 -6.69 0.85 -51.26
N ALA A 495 -6.11 -0.21 -51.84
CA ALA A 495 -4.82 -0.13 -52.50
C ALA A 495 -4.81 0.81 -53.72
N VAL A 496 -5.95 1.00 -54.37
CA VAL A 496 -6.14 2.01 -55.43
C VAL A 496 -6.27 3.42 -54.83
N CYS A 497 -7.03 3.61 -53.75
CA CYS A 497 -7.17 4.91 -53.09
C CYS A 497 -5.85 5.45 -52.50
N GLU A 498 -4.97 4.57 -52.01
CA GLU A 498 -3.64 4.90 -51.49
C GLU A 498 -2.52 4.86 -52.56
N ASP A 499 -2.87 4.66 -53.85
CA ASP A 499 -1.96 4.54 -55.00
C ASP A 499 -0.81 3.52 -54.82
N ASN A 500 -1.01 2.46 -54.02
CA ASN A 500 0.01 1.44 -53.81
C ASN A 500 -0.02 0.38 -54.92
N ILE A 501 0.69 0.71 -56.00
CA ILE A 501 1.00 -0.14 -57.14
C ILE A 501 1.48 -1.57 -56.75
N GLU A 502 2.28 -1.74 -55.69
CA GLU A 502 2.82 -3.05 -55.29
C GLU A 502 1.80 -3.91 -54.54
N ILE A 503 0.92 -3.29 -53.74
CA ILE A 503 -0.23 -4.01 -53.15
C ILE A 503 -1.28 -4.32 -54.23
N VAL A 504 -1.54 -3.40 -55.16
CA VAL A 504 -2.41 -3.66 -56.32
C VAL A 504 -1.92 -4.88 -57.11
N LYS A 505 -0.63 -4.93 -57.49
CA LYS A 505 -0.02 -6.11 -58.15
C LYS A 505 -0.24 -7.40 -57.33
N PHE A 506 0.09 -7.37 -56.04
CA PHE A 506 -0.03 -8.55 -55.18
C PHE A 506 -1.48 -9.07 -55.05
N LEU A 507 -2.45 -8.18 -54.88
CA LEU A 507 -3.86 -8.56 -54.78
C LEU A 507 -4.40 -9.14 -56.10
N LEU A 508 -3.94 -8.62 -57.24
CA LEU A 508 -4.24 -9.19 -58.56
C LEU A 508 -3.57 -10.56 -58.78
N GLU A 509 -2.36 -10.77 -58.24
CA GLU A 509 -1.71 -12.10 -58.22
C GLU A 509 -2.48 -13.11 -57.35
N GLN A 510 -3.14 -12.66 -56.28
CA GLN A 510 -4.08 -13.48 -55.49
C GLN A 510 -5.47 -13.63 -56.13
N GLY A 511 -5.74 -12.95 -57.25
CA GLY A 511 -6.97 -13.07 -58.02
C GLY A 511 -8.11 -12.13 -57.61
N ALA A 512 -7.81 -11.02 -56.91
CA ALA A 512 -8.80 -10.00 -56.58
C ALA A 512 -9.48 -9.42 -57.83
N ASP A 513 -10.81 -9.30 -57.80
CA ASP A 513 -11.59 -8.80 -58.94
C ASP A 513 -11.53 -7.26 -59.04
N ILE A 514 -11.19 -6.79 -60.24
CA ILE A 514 -11.04 -5.39 -60.64
C ILE A 514 -12.42 -4.73 -60.85
N ASP A 515 -13.43 -5.52 -61.17
CA ASP A 515 -14.79 -5.11 -61.51
C ASP A 515 -15.80 -5.42 -60.39
N GLN A 516 -15.33 -5.87 -59.21
CA GLN A 516 -16.16 -6.09 -58.02
C GLN A 516 -16.65 -4.76 -57.43
N PRO A 517 -17.97 -4.53 -57.32
CA PRO A 517 -18.53 -3.37 -56.63
C PRO A 517 -18.38 -3.46 -55.10
N ASP A 518 -18.00 -2.38 -54.43
CA ASP A 518 -18.37 -2.16 -53.02
C ASP A 518 -19.89 -1.86 -52.89
N VAL A 519 -20.43 -1.57 -51.69
CA VAL A 519 -21.85 -1.11 -51.65
C VAL A 519 -22.05 0.32 -52.17
N HIS A 520 -20.98 1.09 -52.41
CA HIS A 520 -21.07 2.23 -53.31
C HIS A 520 -21.26 1.83 -54.78
N HIS A 521 -21.14 0.56 -55.16
CA HIS A 521 -20.99 0.13 -56.55
C HIS A 521 -19.68 0.61 -57.20
N TRP A 522 -18.78 1.26 -56.45
CA TRP A 522 -17.44 1.55 -56.93
C TRP A 522 -16.76 0.25 -57.27
N THR A 523 -16.18 0.17 -58.46
CA THR A 523 -15.16 -0.82 -58.75
C THR A 523 -13.78 -0.20 -58.48
N PRO A 524 -12.75 -1.00 -58.15
CA PRO A 524 -11.37 -0.53 -58.12
C PRO A 524 -10.94 0.12 -59.45
N ARG A 525 -11.45 -0.35 -60.60
CA ARG A 525 -11.27 0.30 -61.90
C ARG A 525 -11.78 1.73 -61.93
N ASP A 526 -13.02 1.94 -61.49
CA ASP A 526 -13.66 3.26 -61.49
C ASP A 526 -12.99 4.24 -60.51
N LEU A 527 -12.40 3.76 -59.42
CA LEU A 527 -11.62 4.58 -58.49
C LEU A 527 -10.32 5.06 -59.15
N ALA A 528 -9.58 4.16 -59.81
CA ALA A 528 -8.39 4.53 -60.60
C ALA A 528 -8.71 5.49 -61.75
N GLU A 529 -9.88 5.37 -62.38
CA GLU A 529 -10.35 6.32 -63.39
C GLU A 529 -10.68 7.70 -62.81
N GLN A 530 -11.22 7.80 -61.60
CA GLN A 530 -11.50 9.09 -60.96
C GLN A 530 -10.24 9.82 -60.50
N GLN A 531 -9.30 9.08 -59.89
CA GLN A 531 -8.18 9.66 -59.18
C GLN A 531 -6.98 9.96 -60.10
N GLY A 532 -6.94 9.35 -61.30
CA GLY A 532 -5.93 9.62 -62.32
C GLY A 532 -4.70 8.71 -62.27
N HIS A 533 -4.81 7.56 -61.62
CA HIS A 533 -3.70 6.63 -61.38
C HIS A 533 -3.36 5.83 -62.64
N GLU A 534 -2.68 6.47 -63.60
CA GLU A 534 -2.40 5.90 -64.93
C GLU A 534 -1.60 4.58 -64.86
N GLU A 535 -0.68 4.40 -63.91
CA GLU A 535 0.06 3.14 -63.75
C GLU A 535 -0.84 1.99 -63.29
N ILE A 536 -1.80 2.26 -62.39
CA ILE A 536 -2.82 1.29 -61.95
C ILE A 536 -3.77 0.93 -63.11
N LYS A 537 -4.17 1.90 -63.94
CA LYS A 537 -4.97 1.63 -65.15
C LYS A 537 -4.25 0.69 -66.12
N MET A 538 -2.99 0.97 -66.42
CA MET A 538 -2.15 0.12 -67.29
C MET A 538 -2.05 -1.31 -66.75
N ILE A 539 -1.95 -1.49 -65.43
CA ILE A 539 -1.97 -2.81 -64.77
C ILE A 539 -3.33 -3.50 -64.97
N PHE A 540 -4.46 -2.81 -64.73
CA PHE A 540 -5.82 -3.32 -64.93
C PHE A 540 -6.21 -3.60 -66.40
N GLU A 541 -5.50 -3.03 -67.37
CA GLU A 541 -5.61 -3.40 -68.78
C GLU A 541 -4.77 -4.65 -69.09
N SER A 542 -3.53 -4.71 -68.61
CA SER A 542 -2.62 -5.84 -68.85
C SER A 542 -3.12 -7.17 -68.27
N SER A 543 -3.90 -7.15 -67.19
CA SER A 543 -4.49 -8.36 -66.60
C SER A 543 -5.57 -9.00 -67.49
N LYS A 544 -6.13 -8.25 -68.45
CA LYS A 544 -7.36 -8.62 -69.17
C LYS A 544 -7.14 -9.58 -70.35
N GLU A 545 -5.90 -9.77 -70.81
CA GLU A 545 -5.59 -10.58 -72.01
C GLU A 545 -5.60 -12.12 -71.77
N LYS A 546 -5.85 -12.61 -70.55
CA LYS A 546 -5.66 -14.02 -70.18
C LYS A 546 -6.95 -14.83 -69.92
N LYS A 547 -7.84 -14.98 -70.92
CA LYS A 547 -8.67 -16.20 -71.15
C LYS A 547 -9.45 -16.19 -72.49
N PRO A 548 -9.90 -17.36 -73.01
CA PRO A 548 -10.33 -17.54 -74.42
C PRO A 548 -11.84 -17.37 -74.70
N GLN A 549 -12.25 -17.70 -75.94
CA GLN A 549 -13.40 -17.14 -76.68
C GLN A 549 -14.75 -17.90 -76.61
N SER A 550 -15.78 -17.19 -77.12
CA SER A 550 -17.07 -17.67 -77.70
C SER A 550 -18.25 -17.87 -76.73
N VAL A 551 -19.51 -17.63 -77.11
CA VAL A 551 -20.13 -17.46 -78.46
C VAL A 551 -20.83 -16.07 -78.64
N MET A 552 -21.16 -15.72 -79.89
CA MET A 552 -21.61 -14.40 -80.38
C MET A 552 -23.16 -14.19 -80.45
N PRO A 553 -23.68 -12.96 -80.75
CA PRO A 553 -24.94 -12.44 -80.18
C PRO A 553 -25.94 -11.89 -81.25
N VAL A 554 -26.28 -10.57 -81.19
CA VAL A 554 -26.91 -9.68 -82.23
C VAL A 554 -28.45 -9.72 -82.35
N PRO A 555 -29.15 -8.56 -82.53
CA PRO A 555 -28.88 -7.14 -82.14
C PRO A 555 -30.19 -6.46 -81.58
N GLU A 556 -30.53 -5.14 -81.62
CA GLU A 556 -29.91 -3.83 -81.92
C GLU A 556 -30.72 -2.66 -81.26
N LYS A 557 -30.06 -1.63 -80.67
CA LYS A 557 -30.19 -0.16 -80.97
C LYS A 557 -29.97 0.83 -79.80
N GLN A 558 -28.71 1.28 -79.73
CA GLN A 558 -28.25 2.69 -79.78
C GLN A 558 -28.67 3.75 -78.73
N GLN A 559 -27.71 4.02 -77.82
CA GLN A 559 -27.07 5.35 -77.53
C GLN A 559 -27.90 6.45 -76.80
N THR A 560 -27.34 7.29 -75.90
CA THR A 560 -25.92 7.69 -75.61
C THR A 560 -25.56 7.72 -74.10
N ARG A 561 -24.24 7.78 -73.78
CA ARG A 561 -23.57 8.11 -72.47
C ARG A 561 -24.07 9.45 -71.88
N TYR A 562 -23.91 9.84 -70.59
CA TYR A 562 -23.23 9.33 -69.36
C TYR A 562 -23.88 10.03 -68.11
N LEU A 563 -23.48 10.04 -66.80
CA LEU A 563 -22.33 9.60 -65.95
C LEU A 563 -22.75 9.64 -64.45
N GLY A 564 -22.02 9.01 -63.51
CA GLY A 564 -21.68 9.62 -62.20
C GLY A 564 -22.26 9.13 -60.84
N ARG A 565 -21.57 8.17 -60.19
CA ARG A 565 -21.04 8.27 -58.78
C ARG A 565 -21.92 8.04 -57.49
N PHE A 566 -22.68 6.94 -57.39
CA PHE A 566 -22.50 5.80 -56.41
C PHE A 566 -22.82 5.85 -54.85
N THR A 567 -23.04 4.70 -54.14
CA THR A 567 -24.19 4.34 -53.22
C THR A 567 -24.06 3.59 -51.80
N SER A 568 -25.20 3.23 -51.15
CA SER A 568 -25.62 2.05 -50.28
C SER A 568 -24.82 1.31 -49.14
N GLU A 569 -25.51 0.27 -48.56
CA GLU A 569 -25.36 -0.55 -47.30
C GLU A 569 -26.31 -1.81 -47.42
N PRO A 570 -26.63 -2.73 -46.44
CA PRO A 570 -25.93 -3.40 -45.29
C PRO A 570 -26.31 -4.91 -44.97
N VAL A 571 -25.80 -5.50 -43.86
CA VAL A 571 -26.44 -6.51 -42.92
C VAL A 571 -26.43 -8.05 -43.19
N ILE A 572 -26.80 -8.88 -42.17
CA ILE A 572 -26.53 -10.34 -41.93
C ILE A 572 -27.76 -11.18 -41.46
N LEU A 573 -27.62 -12.52 -41.31
CA LEU A 573 -28.35 -13.54 -40.45
C LEU A 573 -29.72 -14.13 -40.96
N PRO A 574 -30.28 -15.25 -40.40
CA PRO A 574 -29.72 -16.49 -39.78
C PRO A 574 -30.48 -17.83 -40.13
N ALA A 575 -30.02 -19.00 -39.62
CA ALA A 575 -30.79 -20.25 -39.24
C ALA A 575 -29.83 -21.36 -38.71
N GLU A 576 -29.97 -21.95 -37.50
CA GLU A 576 -30.72 -23.18 -37.11
C GLU A 576 -30.15 -24.53 -37.67
N THR A 577 -30.12 -25.71 -36.99
CA THR A 577 -30.96 -26.28 -35.90
C THR A 577 -30.29 -27.47 -35.13
N THR A 578 -30.69 -27.71 -33.87
CA THR A 578 -30.87 -28.99 -33.10
C THR A 578 -29.84 -30.16 -33.01
N GLU A 579 -29.55 -30.55 -31.74
CA GLU A 579 -29.60 -31.94 -31.16
C GLU A 579 -28.58 -33.04 -31.60
N THR A 580 -28.30 -34.14 -30.86
CA THR A 580 -28.93 -34.81 -29.69
C THR A 580 -27.90 -35.48 -28.71
N ASP A 581 -28.40 -36.16 -27.66
CA ASP A 581 -27.79 -37.07 -26.65
C ASP A 581 -26.57 -37.96 -27.05
N GLY A 582 -25.75 -38.48 -26.11
CA GLY A 582 -25.78 -38.37 -24.64
C GLY A 582 -25.05 -39.51 -23.88
N SER A 583 -25.35 -39.68 -22.58
CA SER A 583 -25.01 -40.84 -21.70
C SER A 583 -23.55 -41.13 -21.26
N TRP A 584 -23.14 -40.44 -20.19
CA TRP A 584 -22.63 -41.02 -18.91
C TRP A 584 -21.49 -42.08 -18.89
N SER A 585 -20.41 -41.74 -18.17
CA SER A 585 -19.79 -42.67 -17.20
C SER A 585 -19.24 -41.90 -15.98
N GLN A 586 -19.06 -42.58 -14.84
CA GLN A 586 -18.82 -41.94 -13.53
C GLN A 586 -17.34 -41.90 -13.13
N SER A 587 -16.87 -40.76 -12.61
CA SER A 587 -15.82 -40.75 -11.57
C SER A 587 -16.17 -39.74 -10.47
N ARG A 588 -15.78 -40.03 -9.22
CA ARG A 588 -16.26 -39.29 -8.04
C ARG A 588 -15.35 -38.13 -7.64
N ARG A 589 -15.95 -36.95 -7.44
CA ARG A 589 -15.32 -35.74 -6.89
C ARG A 589 -14.50 -36.04 -5.62
N ARG A 590 -13.26 -35.52 -5.55
CA ARG A 590 -12.62 -35.17 -4.27
C ARG A 590 -12.74 -33.66 -4.07
N ARG A 591 -13.38 -33.25 -2.97
CA ARG A 591 -13.42 -31.83 -2.55
C ARG A 591 -12.00 -31.31 -2.30
N ARG A 592 -11.72 -30.10 -2.75
CA ARG A 592 -10.71 -29.22 -2.16
C ARG A 592 -11.37 -27.88 -1.83
N THR A 593 -10.83 -27.16 -0.85
CA THR A 593 -11.51 -26.04 -0.17
C THR A 593 -11.64 -24.81 -1.05
N SER A 594 -12.83 -24.22 -1.07
CA SER A 594 -13.12 -22.96 -1.77
C SER A 594 -12.79 -21.76 -0.88
N ASN A 595 -11.87 -20.90 -1.32
CA ASN A 595 -11.52 -19.64 -0.63
C ASN A 595 -12.60 -18.53 -0.79
N PHE A 596 -13.85 -18.92 -1.10
CA PHE A 596 -14.99 -18.02 -1.33
C PHE A 596 -15.32 -17.17 -0.09
N HIS A 597 -14.90 -17.60 1.10
CA HIS A 597 -15.12 -16.91 2.37
C HIS A 597 -14.30 -15.63 2.59
N ASN A 598 -13.33 -15.31 1.72
CA ASN A 598 -12.50 -14.10 1.88
C ASN A 598 -13.10 -12.88 1.15
N SER A 599 -13.87 -13.12 0.07
CA SER A 599 -14.65 -12.10 -0.64
C SER A 599 -15.81 -11.62 0.21
N LEU A 600 -15.98 -10.29 0.32
CA LEU A 600 -17.13 -9.64 0.97
C LEU A 600 -18.46 -10.27 0.50
N PHE A 601 -18.61 -10.46 -0.81
CA PHE A 601 -19.83 -11.03 -1.39
C PHE A 601 -19.97 -12.53 -1.09
N GLY A 602 -18.87 -13.30 -1.08
CA GLY A 602 -18.93 -14.73 -0.78
C GLY A 602 -19.40 -15.01 0.65
N VAL A 603 -19.06 -14.13 1.59
CA VAL A 603 -19.63 -14.13 2.95
C VAL A 603 -21.11 -13.71 2.94
N MET A 604 -21.47 -12.59 2.28
CA MET A 604 -22.88 -12.13 2.19
C MET A 604 -23.82 -13.17 1.55
N SER A 605 -23.35 -13.88 0.52
CA SER A 605 -24.08 -14.97 -0.15
C SER A 605 -24.33 -16.15 0.81
N SER A 606 -23.33 -16.50 1.63
CA SER A 606 -23.48 -17.55 2.64
C SER A 606 -24.52 -17.20 3.73
N ALA A 607 -24.69 -15.92 4.06
CA ALA A 607 -25.68 -15.45 5.03
C ALA A 607 -27.12 -15.55 4.49
N ARG A 608 -27.37 -15.14 3.23
CA ARG A 608 -28.72 -15.20 2.62
C ARG A 608 -29.31 -16.61 2.57
N ASN A 609 -28.48 -17.63 2.39
CA ASN A 609 -28.94 -19.02 2.36
C ASN A 609 -29.52 -19.49 3.72
N VAL A 610 -29.09 -18.89 4.83
CA VAL A 610 -29.56 -19.26 6.19
C VAL A 610 -31.02 -18.85 6.40
N GLU A 611 -31.47 -17.75 5.81
CA GLU A 611 -32.88 -17.32 5.90
C GLU A 611 -33.80 -18.18 5.02
N SER A 612 -33.33 -18.67 3.87
CA SER A 612 -34.11 -19.59 3.02
C SER A 612 -34.21 -21.01 3.58
N ASP A 613 -33.15 -21.52 4.22
CA ASP A 613 -33.13 -22.89 4.77
C ASP A 613 -34.10 -23.08 5.95
N LEU A 614 -34.53 -22.00 6.61
CA LEU A 614 -35.49 -22.03 7.72
C LEU A 614 -36.93 -22.40 7.31
N LEU A 615 -37.26 -22.42 6.00
CA LEU A 615 -38.61 -22.71 5.50
C LEU A 615 -38.76 -24.11 4.87
N LEU A 616 -37.68 -24.90 4.73
CA LEU A 616 -37.71 -26.17 3.97
C LEU A 616 -36.95 -27.35 4.63
N SER A 617 -37.24 -27.66 5.90
CA SER A 617 -37.22 -29.07 6.36
C SER A 617 -38.02 -29.33 7.64
N VAL A 618 -39.20 -29.94 7.48
CA VAL A 618 -39.90 -30.63 8.57
C VAL A 618 -40.08 -32.10 8.18
N ASN A 619 -39.11 -32.96 8.56
CA ASN A 619 -39.36 -34.33 9.07
C ASN A 619 -38.06 -35.16 9.25
N GLN A 620 -37.69 -35.39 10.52
CA GLN A 620 -36.95 -36.56 11.06
C GLN A 620 -35.52 -36.92 10.53
N PRO A 621 -34.74 -37.74 11.27
CA PRO A 621 -34.67 -37.94 12.71
C PRO A 621 -33.29 -37.52 13.29
N LYS A 622 -33.13 -37.59 14.62
CA LYS A 622 -31.87 -37.23 15.30
C LYS A 622 -30.72 -38.20 14.94
N ALA A 623 -29.63 -37.67 14.39
CA ALA A 623 -28.33 -38.34 14.28
C ALA A 623 -27.26 -37.55 15.05
N VAL A 624 -26.25 -38.23 15.60
CA VAL A 624 -25.23 -37.65 16.48
C VAL A 624 -24.21 -36.84 15.67
N LYS A 625 -23.92 -35.60 16.09
CA LYS A 625 -22.83 -34.80 15.54
C LYS A 625 -21.48 -35.35 16.02
N HIS A 626 -20.72 -35.99 15.13
CA HIS A 626 -19.28 -36.12 15.32
C HIS A 626 -18.60 -34.79 14.95
N SER A 627 -17.89 -34.18 15.89
CA SER A 627 -16.99 -33.07 15.62
C SER A 627 -15.72 -33.58 14.93
N VAL A 628 -15.54 -33.26 13.66
CA VAL A 628 -14.29 -33.53 12.95
C VAL A 628 -13.25 -32.48 13.38
N VAL A 629 -12.46 -32.83 14.38
CA VAL A 629 -11.25 -32.08 14.73
C VAL A 629 -10.19 -32.41 13.66
N ASN A 630 -9.70 -31.39 12.97
CA ASN A 630 -8.56 -31.54 12.07
C ASN A 630 -7.27 -31.60 12.91
N SER A 631 -6.88 -32.79 13.36
CA SER A 631 -5.59 -32.97 14.03
C SER A 631 -4.44 -32.60 13.08
N ALA A 632 -3.65 -31.59 13.45
CA ALA A 632 -2.42 -31.22 12.77
C ALA A 632 -1.42 -32.40 12.77
N ARG A 633 -0.51 -32.43 11.80
CA ARG A 633 0.59 -33.39 11.75
C ARG A 633 1.88 -32.67 12.11
N VAL A 634 2.67 -33.28 12.98
CA VAL A 634 3.83 -32.65 13.60
C VAL A 634 4.97 -33.67 13.64
N VAL A 635 6.20 -33.21 13.44
CA VAL A 635 7.39 -34.07 13.46
C VAL A 635 8.04 -34.00 14.83
N ILE A 636 8.24 -35.14 15.50
CA ILE A 636 8.88 -35.23 16.81
C ILE A 636 10.28 -35.86 16.72
N SER A 637 11.27 -35.30 17.40
CA SER A 637 12.63 -35.87 17.51
C SER A 637 13.21 -35.73 18.93
N CYS A 638 14.30 -36.46 19.19
CA CYS A 638 14.97 -36.52 20.49
C CYS A 638 16.50 -36.68 20.30
N PRO A 639 17.25 -35.58 20.08
CA PRO A 639 18.68 -35.63 19.75
C PRO A 639 19.53 -36.37 20.79
N GLU A 640 19.21 -36.23 22.08
CA GLU A 640 19.93 -36.81 23.22
C GLU A 640 20.08 -38.35 23.15
N LYS A 641 19.18 -39.03 22.45
CA LYS A 641 19.20 -40.49 22.29
C LYS A 641 19.57 -40.95 20.88
N GLY A 642 20.14 -40.06 20.08
CA GLY A 642 20.63 -40.34 18.72
C GLY A 642 19.53 -40.44 17.64
N GLU A 643 18.26 -40.22 17.98
CA GLU A 643 17.16 -40.19 17.01
C GLU A 643 17.00 -38.80 16.39
N THR A 644 17.94 -38.44 15.53
CA THR A 644 17.92 -37.22 14.70
C THR A 644 16.92 -37.30 13.53
N THR A 645 16.42 -38.49 13.21
CA THR A 645 15.38 -38.73 12.19
C THR A 645 13.99 -38.48 12.76
N GLY A 646 13.50 -37.25 12.58
CA GLY A 646 12.18 -36.83 13.05
C GLY A 646 11.03 -37.72 12.59
N LYS A 647 10.18 -38.13 13.53
CA LYS A 647 9.05 -39.06 13.33
C LYS A 647 7.74 -38.29 13.25
N LEU A 648 6.99 -38.44 12.16
CA LEU A 648 5.68 -37.81 12.02
C LEU A 648 4.65 -38.42 13.00
N ILE A 649 3.88 -37.56 13.65
CA ILE A 649 2.69 -37.90 14.45
C ILE A 649 1.50 -37.01 14.06
N LEU A 650 0.32 -37.36 14.56
CA LEU A 650 -0.78 -36.40 14.72
C LEU A 650 -0.63 -35.71 16.09
N LEU A 651 -0.93 -34.42 16.12
CA LEU A 651 -1.02 -33.61 17.34
C LEU A 651 -2.16 -34.14 18.21
N PRO A 652 -1.90 -34.59 19.46
CA PRO A 652 -2.95 -35.02 20.38
C PRO A 652 -3.79 -33.84 20.88
N GLY A 653 -4.87 -34.13 21.62
CA GLY A 653 -5.81 -33.11 22.09
C GLY A 653 -5.36 -32.34 23.33
N SER A 654 -4.19 -32.68 23.90
CA SER A 654 -3.67 -32.06 25.11
C SER A 654 -2.14 -32.15 25.21
N PHE A 655 -1.52 -31.19 25.92
CA PHE A 655 -0.07 -31.17 26.14
C PHE A 655 0.42 -32.39 26.95
N GLN A 656 -0.40 -32.87 27.89
CA GLN A 656 -0.09 -34.07 28.67
C GLN A 656 -0.02 -35.33 27.79
N GLU A 657 -0.89 -35.49 26.80
CA GLU A 657 -0.81 -36.60 25.84
C GLU A 657 0.43 -36.50 24.94
N LEU A 658 0.88 -35.29 24.61
CA LEU A 658 2.09 -35.06 23.81
C LEU A 658 3.35 -35.45 24.60
N LEU A 659 3.43 -35.09 25.88
CA LEU A 659 4.46 -35.56 26.81
C LEU A 659 4.42 -37.09 26.97
N ASP A 660 3.23 -37.68 27.11
CA ASP A 660 3.03 -39.13 27.18
C ASP A 660 3.51 -39.87 25.91
N ILE A 661 3.34 -39.26 24.73
CA ILE A 661 3.88 -39.78 23.45
C ILE A 661 5.41 -39.69 23.44
N GLY A 662 5.99 -38.59 23.91
CA GLY A 662 7.44 -38.44 24.10
C GLY A 662 8.00 -39.52 25.04
N ALA A 663 7.38 -39.70 26.20
CA ALA A 663 7.75 -40.73 27.18
C ALA A 663 7.64 -42.15 26.60
N LYS A 664 6.59 -42.47 25.86
CA LYS A 664 6.40 -43.81 25.26
C LYS A 664 7.31 -44.08 24.06
N LYS A 665 7.74 -43.06 23.31
CA LYS A 665 8.59 -43.23 22.11
C LYS A 665 10.09 -43.07 22.37
N PHE A 666 10.47 -42.13 23.24
CA PHE A 666 11.87 -41.80 23.53
C PHE A 666 12.30 -42.21 24.95
N GLY A 667 11.36 -42.56 25.84
CA GLY A 667 11.68 -43.00 27.20
C GLY A 667 12.27 -41.89 28.08
N ILE A 668 11.71 -40.68 28.00
CA ILE A 668 12.05 -39.52 28.84
C ILE A 668 10.79 -39.09 29.58
N PHE A 669 10.88 -38.88 30.89
CA PHE A 669 9.78 -38.40 31.74
C PHE A 669 10.22 -37.05 32.34
N GLY A 670 9.37 -36.02 32.26
CA GLY A 670 9.80 -34.64 32.53
C GLY A 670 10.70 -34.13 31.39
N ALA A 671 10.12 -34.00 30.20
CA ALA A 671 10.81 -33.48 29.03
C ALA A 671 10.25 -32.11 28.65
N LYS A 672 11.13 -31.14 28.44
CA LYS A 672 10.78 -29.86 27.81
C LYS A 672 10.56 -30.10 26.31
N ILE A 673 9.58 -29.41 25.74
CA ILE A 673 9.31 -29.45 24.29
C ILE A 673 9.73 -28.11 23.70
N MET A 674 10.64 -28.14 22.72
CA MET A 674 11.05 -26.95 21.98
C MET A 674 10.62 -27.00 20.52
N CYS A 675 10.23 -25.84 19.97
CA CYS A 675 10.12 -25.63 18.52
C CYS A 675 10.85 -24.34 18.15
N TYR A 676 11.63 -24.37 17.06
CA TYR A 676 12.45 -23.24 16.59
C TYR A 676 13.37 -22.58 17.64
N GLY A 677 13.69 -23.29 18.74
CA GLY A 677 14.51 -22.79 19.84
C GLY A 677 13.74 -22.07 20.97
N ALA A 678 12.40 -22.09 20.94
CA ALA A 678 11.56 -21.65 22.05
C ALA A 678 10.91 -22.85 22.75
N GLU A 679 10.79 -22.77 24.08
CA GLU A 679 10.03 -23.73 24.89
C GLU A 679 8.52 -23.55 24.67
N ILE A 680 7.77 -24.64 24.59
CA ILE A 680 6.32 -24.67 24.40
C ILE A 680 5.66 -25.30 25.63
N ASP A 681 4.73 -24.57 26.26
CA ASP A 681 3.92 -25.03 27.40
C ASP A 681 2.49 -25.46 27.00
N ASP A 682 2.04 -25.18 25.77
CA ASP A 682 0.66 -25.41 25.32
C ASP A 682 0.58 -25.89 23.86
N VAL A 683 -0.37 -26.78 23.57
CA VAL A 683 -0.63 -27.37 22.24
C VAL A 683 -1.29 -26.39 21.28
N GLU A 684 -2.04 -25.39 21.76
CA GLU A 684 -2.69 -24.39 20.89
C GLU A 684 -1.70 -23.54 20.07
N VAL A 685 -0.41 -23.54 20.46
CA VAL A 685 0.68 -22.84 19.77
C VAL A 685 1.24 -23.64 18.58
N ILE A 686 0.91 -24.93 18.45
CA ILE A 686 1.54 -25.88 17.52
C ILE A 686 0.71 -26.04 16.23
N THR A 687 1.36 -25.98 15.07
CA THR A 687 0.74 -25.94 13.73
C THR A 687 1.06 -27.16 12.85
N ASP A 688 0.32 -27.35 11.74
CA ASP A 688 0.51 -28.48 10.81
C ASP A 688 1.82 -28.32 10.01
N GLY A 689 2.83 -29.11 10.37
CA GLY A 689 4.16 -29.10 9.77
C GLY A 689 5.31 -28.82 10.75
N ASP A 690 5.03 -28.42 11.98
CA ASP A 690 6.06 -28.04 12.96
C ASP A 690 6.99 -29.20 13.36
N HIS A 691 8.18 -28.84 13.87
CA HIS A 691 9.19 -29.78 14.32
C HIS A 691 9.52 -29.60 15.81
N LEU A 692 8.99 -30.50 16.63
CA LEU A 692 9.13 -30.53 18.08
C LEU A 692 10.35 -31.36 18.50
N VAL A 693 11.17 -30.79 19.36
CA VAL A 693 12.35 -31.42 19.95
C VAL A 693 12.07 -31.68 21.43
N PHE A 694 12.18 -32.93 21.86
CA PHE A 694 12.14 -33.30 23.28
C PHE A 694 13.55 -33.17 23.87
N VAL A 695 13.64 -32.49 25.01
CA VAL A 695 14.86 -32.24 25.79
C VAL A 695 14.64 -32.68 27.24
N SER A 696 15.62 -33.28 27.91
CA SER A 696 15.52 -33.67 29.34
C SER A 696 16.06 -32.59 30.29
N ASP A 697 15.48 -32.51 31.50
CA ASP A 697 15.82 -31.48 32.50
C ASP A 697 17.21 -31.64 33.18
N ASP A 698 17.95 -32.73 32.91
CA ASP A 698 19.13 -33.13 33.71
C ASP A 698 20.47 -32.41 33.35
N GLU A 699 20.59 -31.68 32.23
CA GLU A 699 21.87 -31.07 31.78
C GLU A 699 22.00 -29.54 31.99
N MET A 700 21.27 -28.95 32.93
CA MET A 700 21.45 -27.54 33.37
C MET A 700 22.78 -27.26 34.14
N LEU A 701 23.86 -28.01 33.85
CA LEU A 701 25.14 -27.95 34.55
C LEU A 701 26.42 -28.01 33.68
N GLN A 702 26.33 -28.06 32.34
CA GLN A 702 27.54 -28.05 31.48
C GLN A 702 27.73 -26.81 30.58
N GLU A 703 26.66 -26.16 30.09
CA GLU A 703 26.84 -25.03 29.14
C GLU A 703 27.45 -23.76 29.74
N THR A 704 27.44 -23.58 31.07
CA THR A 704 27.98 -22.38 31.74
C THR A 704 29.50 -22.23 31.65
N ASN A 705 30.24 -23.22 31.13
CA ASN A 705 31.72 -23.19 31.06
C ASN A 705 32.29 -22.86 29.67
N ASN A 706 31.50 -22.78 28.60
CA ASN A 706 32.00 -22.56 27.23
C ASN A 706 31.92 -21.10 26.73
N GLN A 707 31.59 -20.13 27.59
CA GLN A 707 31.68 -18.69 27.27
C GLN A 707 32.97 -18.05 27.82
N SER A 708 34.11 -18.72 27.63
CA SER A 708 35.43 -18.12 27.82
C SER A 708 36.48 -18.72 26.88
N SER A 709 36.47 -18.28 25.63
CA SER A 709 37.49 -18.54 24.58
C SER A 709 37.46 -17.41 23.56
#